data_AF-A0AAW2JR69-F1
#
_entry.id   AF-A0AAW2JR69-F1
#
_cell.length_a   1.000
_cell.length_b   1.000
_cell.length_c   1.000
_cell.angle_alpha   90.00
_cell.angle_beta   90.00
_cell.angle_gamma   90.00
#
_symmetry.space_group_name_H-M   'P 1'
#
loop_
_entity.id
_entity.type
_entity.pdbx_description
1 polymer ?
#
loop_
_entity_poly.entity_id
_entity_poly.type
_entity_poly.pdbx_seq_one_letter_code
_entity_poly.pdbx_strand_id
1 'polypeptide(L)'
;MTFHLQTMSKCIEDAHGGSFLEELSIKWSDHNKALQMIRDILMYMDRTFIPSTHKTPVHELGLNLWRDNRADEKHNQNANGFGTFVYQEDFEKPFLEVSADFYRAESQEFIECSDCGDYLKKAERRLNEEIERVSQYLDAKSEAKITNVVEKEMIANHMLRLVHMENSGLVKMLLDDKFEDLGRMYNLFRRVPNGLSTIRDVMTSHIRDTGKQLVTDPEKSKNPVEFVESLLEKRDKYDKIISLAFSNDKTFQNALNSSFEYFINLNPRSPEYISLFVDDKLRKGLKGVKEEDIETILDKVMMLFRYLQEKDVFEKYYKQHLAKRLLSGKTVSDDAERSLIVKLKTECGYQFTSKLEGMFTDMKTSQDTMQGFYAAYGAELGNGPTLVVQVLTTGSWPTQSSITCNLPSEMSALCEKFRSYYLGTHTGRRLSWQTNMGTADLRATFGNGQKYELNVSTYQMCVLMLFNNADYLSYREIEQATEIPPSDLKRCLQSLACVKGKNVLRKEPMSKDIGEDDAFSVNDKFTSKLRKVKIGTVVAQKESEPEKQETRQRVEEDRKPQIEAAIVRIMNPGGYWIIIISSRRSQSNCNLGFWLTLGRLRNGLSPLLSEISWKGIMQTGDCIVIWPEGKKILASNLFFRNKLDFRVLLFLVDPDSPAKIQFYPLVSRIWANGFILAEVHKFDINNGRALTKGQQPYRTQQQCSVYLTQMWPSDGCTFEFFSTKKVYSATPNKIPGHE
;
A
#
# COMPACT_ATOMS: atom_id res chain seq x y z
N MET A 1 -12.34 -65.45 45.54
CA MET A 1 -11.83 -64.14 45.09
C MET A 1 -12.59 -63.00 45.75
N THR A 2 -13.91 -62.93 45.67
CA THR A 2 -14.75 -61.88 46.30
C THR A 2 -14.52 -61.70 47.80
N PHE A 3 -14.49 -62.78 48.60
CA PHE A 3 -14.22 -62.70 50.06
C PHE A 3 -12.84 -62.09 50.39
N HIS A 4 -11.82 -62.38 49.57
CA HIS A 4 -10.48 -61.81 49.75
C HIS A 4 -10.48 -60.31 49.43
N LEU A 5 -11.17 -59.91 48.36
CA LEU A 5 -11.32 -58.49 47.98
C LEU A 5 -12.12 -57.69 49.02
N GLN A 6 -13.15 -58.29 49.63
CA GLN A 6 -13.89 -57.67 50.75
C GLN A 6 -13.00 -57.46 51.98
N THR A 7 -12.13 -58.41 52.29
CA THR A 7 -11.16 -58.28 53.38
C THR A 7 -10.13 -57.17 53.07
N MET A 8 -9.66 -57.11 51.82
CA MET A 8 -8.76 -56.04 51.37
C MET A 8 -9.43 -54.66 51.39
N SER A 9 -10.70 -54.55 50.99
CA SER A 9 -11.45 -53.29 51.04
C SER A 9 -11.53 -52.75 52.46
N LYS A 10 -11.88 -53.61 53.42
CA LYS A 10 -11.94 -53.25 54.83
C LYS A 10 -10.60 -52.74 55.37
N CYS A 11 -9.50 -53.40 55.03
CA CYS A 11 -8.16 -52.93 55.41
C CYS A 11 -7.82 -51.56 54.83
N ILE A 12 -8.30 -51.24 53.63
CA ILE A 12 -8.08 -49.93 53.01
C ILE A 12 -9.00 -48.87 53.64
N GLU A 13 -10.24 -49.21 53.97
CA GLU A 13 -11.18 -48.32 54.66
C GLU A 13 -10.71 -47.96 56.09
N ASP A 14 -10.04 -48.89 56.76
CA ASP A 14 -9.43 -48.67 58.08
C ASP A 14 -8.22 -47.70 58.02
N ALA A 15 -7.63 -47.49 56.83
CA ALA A 15 -6.59 -46.50 56.61
C ALA A 15 -7.22 -45.13 56.32
N HIS A 16 -6.99 -44.13 57.20
CA HIS A 16 -7.60 -42.80 57.08
C HIS A 16 -6.61 -41.73 56.60
N GLY A 17 -7.10 -40.73 55.86
CA GLY A 17 -6.32 -39.55 55.48
C GLY A 17 -5.19 -39.87 54.48
N GLY A 18 -3.98 -39.37 54.76
CA GLY A 18 -2.84 -39.49 53.84
C GLY A 18 -2.36 -40.93 53.59
N SER A 19 -2.59 -41.86 54.51
CA SER A 19 -2.19 -43.28 54.36
C SER A 19 -3.18 -44.11 53.53
N PHE A 20 -4.39 -43.59 53.25
CA PHE A 20 -5.39 -44.29 52.45
C PHE A 20 -4.90 -44.61 51.04
N LEU A 21 -4.32 -43.61 50.36
CA LEU A 21 -3.84 -43.76 48.97
C LEU A 21 -2.62 -44.69 48.88
N GLU A 22 -1.74 -44.65 49.89
CA GLU A 22 -0.57 -45.53 49.97
C GLU A 22 -0.99 -47.00 50.15
N GLU A 23 -1.87 -47.26 51.13
CA GLU A 23 -2.40 -48.60 51.37
C GLU A 23 -3.18 -49.12 50.15
N LEU A 24 -4.01 -48.28 49.53
CA LEU A 24 -4.69 -48.59 48.28
C LEU A 24 -3.68 -48.99 47.19
N SER A 25 -2.65 -48.17 46.94
CA SER A 25 -1.64 -48.45 45.91
C SER A 25 -0.92 -49.79 46.16
N ILE A 26 -0.54 -50.06 47.41
CA ILE A 26 0.10 -51.33 47.80
C ILE A 26 -0.84 -52.51 47.50
N LYS A 27 -2.09 -52.45 47.99
CA LYS A 27 -3.08 -53.51 47.80
C LYS A 27 -3.44 -53.72 46.34
N TRP A 28 -3.50 -52.67 45.54
CA TRP A 28 -3.71 -52.75 44.10
C TRP A 28 -2.52 -53.42 43.39
N SER A 29 -1.28 -53.09 43.78
CA SER A 29 -0.06 -53.72 43.25
C SER A 29 -0.05 -55.22 43.54
N ASP A 30 -0.37 -55.60 44.77
CA ASP A 30 -0.42 -57.00 45.19
C ASP A 30 -1.54 -57.76 44.47
N HIS A 31 -2.73 -57.15 44.32
CA HIS A 31 -3.82 -57.72 43.54
C HIS A 31 -3.43 -57.95 42.09
N ASN A 32 -2.77 -56.99 41.43
CA ASN A 32 -2.31 -57.13 40.05
C ASN A 32 -1.24 -58.23 39.89
N LYS A 33 -0.29 -58.33 40.82
CA LYS A 33 0.70 -59.43 40.82
C LYS A 33 0.01 -60.79 40.96
N ALA A 34 -0.93 -60.90 41.89
CA ALA A 34 -1.71 -62.12 42.09
C ALA A 34 -2.54 -62.47 40.84
N LEU A 35 -3.20 -61.48 40.23
CA LEU A 35 -4.00 -61.65 39.03
C LEU A 35 -3.17 -62.10 37.82
N GLN A 36 -1.95 -61.58 37.67
CA GLN A 36 -1.02 -62.01 36.63
C GLN A 36 -0.62 -63.49 36.83
N MET A 37 -0.28 -63.88 38.06
CA MET A 37 0.02 -65.29 38.37
C MET A 37 -1.17 -66.21 38.08
N ILE A 38 -2.39 -65.79 38.45
CA ILE A 38 -3.63 -66.56 38.18
C ILE A 38 -3.87 -66.69 36.67
N ARG A 39 -3.69 -65.60 35.92
CA ARG A 39 -3.81 -65.59 34.45
C ARG A 39 -2.82 -66.57 33.81
N ASP A 40 -1.59 -66.62 34.29
CA ASP A 40 -0.56 -67.51 33.76
C ASP A 40 -0.88 -68.99 34.05
N ILE A 41 -1.39 -69.30 35.25
CA ILE A 41 -1.86 -70.65 35.62
C ILE A 41 -3.07 -71.06 34.77
N LEU A 42 -4.00 -70.13 34.52
CA LEU A 42 -5.25 -70.39 33.81
C LEU A 42 -5.19 -70.07 32.31
N MET A 43 -3.99 -69.90 31.75
CA MET A 43 -3.76 -69.47 30.37
C MET A 43 -4.46 -70.37 29.34
N TYR A 44 -4.49 -71.69 29.58
CA TYR A 44 -5.15 -72.63 28.67
C TYR A 44 -6.67 -72.41 28.64
N MET A 45 -7.28 -72.11 29.79
CA MET A 45 -8.72 -71.80 29.89
C MET A 45 -9.05 -70.50 29.15
N ASP A 46 -8.25 -69.44 29.34
CA ASP A 46 -8.38 -68.16 28.62
C ASP A 46 -8.27 -68.33 27.10
N ARG A 47 -7.42 -69.26 26.62
CA ARG A 47 -7.17 -69.47 25.18
C ARG A 47 -8.15 -70.43 24.49
N THR A 48 -8.79 -71.34 25.22
CA THR A 48 -9.58 -72.43 24.61
C THR A 48 -11.05 -72.43 25.02
N PHE A 49 -11.32 -72.30 26.32
CA PHE A 49 -12.67 -72.39 26.88
C PHE A 49 -13.42 -71.06 26.79
N ILE A 50 -12.73 -69.95 27.04
CA ILE A 50 -13.37 -68.62 27.03
C ILE A 50 -13.86 -68.19 25.63
N PRO A 51 -13.09 -68.38 24.54
CA PRO A 51 -13.57 -68.02 23.20
C PRO A 51 -14.79 -68.83 22.75
N SER A 52 -14.90 -70.09 23.17
CA SER A 52 -16.02 -70.97 22.82
C SER A 52 -17.27 -70.73 23.66
N THR A 53 -17.13 -70.12 24.84
CA THR A 53 -18.24 -69.87 25.77
C THR A 53 -18.60 -68.39 25.91
N HIS A 54 -17.91 -67.49 25.19
CA HIS A 54 -18.09 -66.04 25.24
C HIS A 54 -18.08 -65.44 26.65
N LYS A 55 -17.28 -66.01 27.56
CA LYS A 55 -17.13 -65.50 28.94
C LYS A 55 -16.09 -64.39 29.02
N THR A 56 -16.09 -63.63 30.10
CA THR A 56 -15.06 -62.60 30.36
C THR A 56 -13.71 -63.26 30.66
N PRO A 57 -12.60 -62.82 30.05
CA PRO A 57 -11.24 -63.30 30.36
C PRO A 57 -10.90 -63.17 31.85
N VAL A 58 -10.06 -64.08 32.37
CA VAL A 58 -9.72 -64.13 33.80
C VAL A 58 -9.12 -62.83 34.31
N HIS A 59 -8.23 -62.20 33.53
CA HIS A 59 -7.63 -60.91 33.88
C HIS A 59 -8.68 -59.80 33.96
N GLU A 60 -9.57 -59.69 32.99
CA GLU A 60 -10.62 -58.68 32.97
C GLU A 60 -11.64 -58.89 34.11
N LEU A 61 -11.99 -60.15 34.39
CA LEU A 61 -12.84 -60.51 35.52
C LEU A 61 -12.23 -60.08 36.87
N GLY A 62 -10.91 -60.25 37.05
CA GLY A 62 -10.21 -59.84 38.26
C GLY A 62 -10.17 -58.32 38.47
N LEU A 63 -10.13 -57.53 37.39
CA LEU A 63 -10.24 -56.07 37.45
C LEU A 63 -11.68 -55.63 37.78
N ASN A 64 -12.68 -56.28 37.18
CA ASN A 64 -14.09 -55.99 37.45
C ASN A 64 -14.44 -56.25 38.92
N LEU A 65 -14.01 -57.40 39.46
CA LEU A 65 -14.24 -57.73 40.87
C LEU A 65 -13.57 -56.75 41.84
N TRP A 66 -12.42 -56.17 41.49
CA TRP A 66 -11.77 -55.14 42.31
C TRP A 66 -12.58 -53.84 42.35
N ARG A 67 -13.08 -53.39 41.20
CA ARG A 67 -13.94 -52.18 41.12
C ARG A 67 -15.26 -52.38 41.86
N ASP A 68 -15.94 -53.49 41.60
CA ASP A 68 -17.31 -53.73 42.11
C ASP A 68 -17.36 -53.94 43.64
N ASN A 69 -16.23 -54.27 44.27
CA ASN A 69 -16.12 -54.29 45.74
C ASN A 69 -15.71 -52.93 46.35
N ARG A 70 -15.45 -51.89 45.52
CA ARG A 70 -15.05 -50.54 45.99
C ARG A 70 -16.02 -49.43 45.58
N ALA A 71 -16.77 -49.63 44.50
CA ALA A 71 -17.81 -48.71 44.06
C ALA A 71 -19.18 -49.22 44.53
N ASP A 72 -19.92 -48.38 45.25
CA ASP A 72 -21.31 -48.65 45.63
C ASP A 72 -22.13 -49.20 44.44
N GLU A 73 -22.98 -50.19 44.71
CA GLU A 73 -23.75 -51.08 43.82
C GLU A 73 -24.65 -50.45 42.73
N LYS A 74 -24.50 -49.17 42.35
CA LYS A 74 -25.54 -48.44 41.58
C LYS A 74 -25.37 -48.23 40.08
N HIS A 75 -24.33 -48.71 39.40
CA HIS A 75 -24.28 -48.59 37.92
C HIS A 75 -23.89 -49.90 37.25
N ASN A 76 -24.90 -50.63 36.76
CA ASN A 76 -24.74 -51.90 36.08
C ASN A 76 -25.03 -51.75 34.56
N GLN A 77 -24.21 -52.49 33.81
CA GLN A 77 -24.40 -53.05 32.46
C GLN A 77 -23.95 -52.24 31.23
N ASN A 78 -22.98 -52.86 30.54
CA ASN A 78 -22.50 -52.67 29.16
C ASN A 78 -21.46 -51.57 28.91
N ALA A 79 -20.18 -51.95 28.81
CA ALA A 79 -19.23 -51.43 27.80
C ALA A 79 -17.82 -52.03 27.92
N ASN A 80 -17.37 -52.82 26.94
CA ASN A 80 -15.95 -53.18 26.78
C ASN A 80 -15.08 -51.90 26.72
N GLY A 81 -14.25 -51.67 27.76
CA GLY A 81 -13.34 -50.51 27.86
C GLY A 81 -13.19 -49.90 29.27
N PHE A 82 -13.31 -50.71 30.32
CA PHE A 82 -13.73 -50.29 31.66
C PHE A 82 -12.76 -49.42 32.50
N GLY A 83 -11.44 -49.50 32.32
CA GLY A 83 -10.49 -48.62 33.04
C GLY A 83 -10.58 -47.16 32.60
N THR A 84 -10.94 -46.93 31.34
CA THR A 84 -11.09 -45.60 30.75
C THR A 84 -12.30 -44.85 31.31
N PHE A 85 -13.39 -45.56 31.62
CA PHE A 85 -14.63 -44.95 32.11
C PHE A 85 -14.49 -44.41 33.54
N VAL A 86 -13.90 -45.21 34.45
CA VAL A 86 -13.63 -44.80 35.84
C VAL A 86 -12.70 -43.59 35.87
N TYR A 87 -11.63 -43.61 35.08
CA TYR A 87 -10.74 -42.46 34.98
C TYR A 87 -11.46 -41.20 34.46
N GLN A 88 -12.29 -41.33 33.43
CA GLN A 88 -12.99 -40.17 32.83
C GLN A 88 -14.06 -39.58 33.75
N GLU A 89 -14.92 -40.42 34.33
CA GLU A 89 -16.07 -39.97 35.11
C GLU A 89 -15.69 -39.61 36.55
N ASP A 90 -14.90 -40.46 37.23
CA ASP A 90 -14.67 -40.32 38.67
C ASP A 90 -13.45 -39.46 39.00
N PHE A 91 -12.51 -39.31 38.06
CA PHE A 91 -11.29 -38.50 38.26
C PHE A 91 -11.20 -37.31 37.30
N GLU A 92 -11.17 -37.54 35.99
CA GLU A 92 -10.82 -36.52 34.99
C GLU A 92 -11.83 -35.35 34.97
N LYS A 93 -13.14 -35.63 35.01
CA LYS A 93 -14.16 -34.58 35.08
C LYS A 93 -14.03 -33.71 36.34
N PRO A 94 -14.06 -34.26 37.58
CA PRO A 94 -13.83 -33.46 38.79
C PRO A 94 -12.47 -32.74 38.78
N PHE A 95 -11.41 -33.39 38.30
CA PHE A 95 -10.08 -32.81 38.17
C PHE A 95 -10.10 -31.55 37.28
N LEU A 96 -10.74 -31.61 36.13
CA LEU A 96 -10.85 -30.48 35.19
C LEU A 96 -11.70 -29.34 35.77
N GLU A 97 -12.78 -29.65 36.48
CA GLU A 97 -13.64 -28.66 37.14
C GLU A 97 -12.88 -27.89 38.24
N VAL A 98 -12.23 -28.62 39.15
CA VAL A 98 -11.42 -28.02 40.22
C VAL A 98 -10.23 -27.25 39.64
N SER A 99 -9.59 -27.76 38.59
CA SER A 99 -8.51 -27.05 37.90
C SER A 99 -9.00 -25.75 37.26
N ALA A 100 -10.20 -25.74 36.69
CA ALA A 100 -10.78 -24.52 36.11
C ALA A 100 -11.03 -23.46 37.18
N ASP A 101 -11.55 -23.85 38.35
CA ASP A 101 -11.75 -22.91 39.46
C ASP A 101 -10.42 -22.39 40.04
N PHE A 102 -9.41 -23.26 40.15
CA PHE A 102 -8.05 -22.88 40.55
C PHE A 102 -7.45 -21.84 39.60
N TYR A 103 -7.43 -22.12 38.28
CA TYR A 103 -6.86 -21.22 37.29
C TYR A 103 -7.67 -19.94 37.12
N ARG A 104 -8.99 -19.98 37.37
CA ARG A 104 -9.81 -18.76 37.41
C ARG A 104 -9.42 -17.86 38.57
N ALA A 105 -9.22 -18.40 39.77
CA ALA A 105 -8.80 -17.61 40.92
C ALA A 105 -7.37 -17.06 40.74
N GLU A 106 -6.44 -17.92 40.31
CA GLU A 106 -5.03 -17.54 40.11
C GLU A 106 -4.86 -16.49 39.01
N SER A 107 -5.57 -16.62 37.89
CA SER A 107 -5.51 -15.63 36.81
C SER A 107 -5.97 -14.24 37.27
N GLN A 108 -7.01 -14.15 38.09
CA GLN A 108 -7.48 -12.86 38.63
C GLN A 108 -6.42 -12.24 39.56
N GLU A 109 -5.84 -13.02 40.46
CA GLU A 109 -4.76 -12.55 41.34
C GLU A 109 -3.56 -12.04 40.53
N PHE A 110 -3.16 -12.77 39.48
CA PHE A 110 -2.05 -12.37 38.64
C PHE A 110 -2.32 -11.09 37.87
N ILE A 111 -3.55 -10.90 37.38
CA ILE A 111 -3.97 -9.68 36.69
C ILE A 111 -3.91 -8.45 37.61
N GLU A 112 -4.20 -8.60 38.90
CA GLU A 112 -4.19 -7.50 39.86
C GLU A 112 -2.78 -7.12 40.32
N CYS A 113 -1.88 -8.11 40.40
CA CYS A 113 -0.57 -7.96 41.06
C CYS A 113 0.63 -8.01 40.10
N SER A 114 0.43 -8.21 38.80
CA SER A 114 1.53 -8.37 37.82
C SER A 114 1.39 -7.40 36.65
N ASP A 115 2.51 -7.01 36.07
CA ASP A 115 2.49 -6.39 34.75
C ASP A 115 2.17 -7.45 33.66
N CYS A 116 1.84 -6.99 32.46
CA CYS A 116 1.44 -7.91 31.38
C CYS A 116 2.56 -8.89 30.99
N GLY A 117 3.83 -8.47 30.98
CA GLY A 117 4.94 -9.35 30.61
C GLY A 117 5.12 -10.49 31.61
N ASP A 118 5.07 -10.16 32.90
CA ASP A 118 5.18 -11.13 33.99
C ASP A 118 3.95 -12.03 34.09
N TYR A 119 2.75 -11.51 33.81
CA TYR A 119 1.55 -12.34 33.66
C TYR A 119 1.74 -13.40 32.57
N LEU A 120 2.21 -13.00 31.38
CA LEU A 120 2.41 -13.92 30.26
C LEU A 120 3.45 -15.00 30.59
N LYS A 121 4.54 -14.65 31.26
CA LYS A 121 5.54 -15.64 31.74
C LYS A 121 4.92 -16.65 32.71
N LYS A 122 4.09 -16.20 33.66
CA LYS A 122 3.41 -17.07 34.61
C LYS A 122 2.40 -18.00 33.91
N ALA A 123 1.63 -17.48 32.95
CA ALA A 123 0.70 -18.27 32.16
C ALA A 123 1.40 -19.33 31.29
N GLU A 124 2.51 -18.96 30.64
CA GLU A 124 3.36 -19.89 29.88
C GLU A 124 3.92 -20.99 30.79
N ARG A 125 4.41 -20.63 31.99
CA ARG A 125 4.89 -21.59 32.97
C ARG A 125 3.80 -22.59 33.38
N ARG A 126 2.58 -22.12 33.71
CA ARG A 126 1.46 -22.99 34.08
C ARG A 126 1.08 -23.97 32.97
N LEU A 127 1.08 -23.52 31.72
CA LEU A 127 0.86 -24.42 30.58
C LEU A 127 1.92 -25.53 30.51
N ASN A 128 3.20 -25.19 30.67
CA ASN A 128 4.28 -26.19 30.63
C ASN A 128 4.20 -27.16 31.81
N GLU A 129 3.88 -26.66 33.01
CA GLU A 129 3.70 -27.49 34.21
C GLU A 129 2.55 -28.51 34.03
N GLU A 130 1.43 -28.14 33.38
CA GLU A 130 0.35 -29.11 33.10
C GLU A 130 0.75 -30.14 32.04
N ILE A 131 1.47 -29.73 31.00
CA ILE A 131 1.96 -30.66 29.97
C ILE A 131 2.93 -31.67 30.60
N GLU A 132 3.85 -31.20 31.44
CA GLU A 132 4.76 -32.08 32.19
C GLU A 132 4.00 -33.00 33.15
N ARG A 133 2.99 -32.48 33.86
CA ARG A 133 2.15 -33.28 34.76
C ARG A 133 1.45 -34.41 34.04
N VAL A 134 0.90 -34.13 32.87
CA VAL A 134 0.23 -35.15 32.06
C VAL A 134 1.23 -36.21 31.61
N SER A 135 2.40 -35.78 31.11
CA SER A 135 3.46 -36.70 30.69
C SER A 135 3.98 -37.60 31.81
N GLN A 136 3.90 -37.16 33.08
CA GLN A 136 4.41 -37.94 34.21
C GLN A 136 3.44 -39.03 34.67
N TYR A 137 2.13 -38.72 34.80
CA TYR A 137 1.20 -39.66 35.45
C TYR A 137 -0.28 -39.57 35.05
N LEU A 138 -0.68 -38.73 34.08
CA LEU A 138 -2.08 -38.69 33.62
C LEU A 138 -2.25 -39.44 32.29
N ASP A 139 -3.49 -39.77 31.95
CA ASP A 139 -3.81 -40.30 30.62
C ASP A 139 -3.51 -39.23 29.55
N ALA A 140 -2.83 -39.62 28.47
CA ALA A 140 -2.46 -38.71 27.38
C ALA A 140 -3.67 -37.98 26.76
N LYS A 141 -4.88 -38.56 26.82
CA LYS A 141 -6.12 -37.91 26.36
C LYS A 141 -6.56 -36.73 27.22
N SER A 142 -6.06 -36.63 28.45
CA SER A 142 -6.33 -35.51 29.34
C SER A 142 -5.54 -34.26 28.96
N GLU A 143 -4.41 -34.39 28.26
CA GLU A 143 -3.53 -33.26 27.90
C GLU A 143 -4.29 -32.14 27.19
N ALA A 144 -5.03 -32.48 26.14
CA ALA A 144 -5.81 -31.51 25.38
C ALA A 144 -6.91 -30.86 26.25
N LYS A 145 -7.52 -31.60 27.17
CA LYS A 145 -8.62 -31.11 28.01
C LYS A 145 -8.13 -30.15 29.08
N ILE A 146 -7.06 -30.49 29.82
CA ILE A 146 -6.49 -29.61 30.83
C ILE A 146 -5.83 -28.39 30.20
N THR A 147 -5.16 -28.57 29.05
CA THR A 147 -4.60 -27.44 28.29
C THR A 147 -5.69 -26.46 27.88
N ASN A 148 -6.84 -26.94 27.38
CA ASN A 148 -7.98 -26.06 27.05
C ASN A 148 -8.52 -25.31 28.28
N VAL A 149 -8.49 -25.91 29.47
CA VAL A 149 -8.88 -25.23 30.71
C VAL A 149 -7.92 -24.08 31.03
N VAL A 150 -6.61 -24.34 31.00
CA VAL A 150 -5.59 -23.29 31.22
C VAL A 150 -5.68 -22.20 30.17
N GLU A 151 -5.77 -22.55 28.89
CA GLU A 151 -5.89 -21.59 27.78
C GLU A 151 -7.15 -20.73 27.92
N LYS A 152 -8.28 -21.30 28.34
CA LYS A 152 -9.51 -20.55 28.56
C LYS A 152 -9.39 -19.59 29.75
N GLU A 153 -9.04 -20.12 30.93
CA GLU A 153 -9.09 -19.35 32.18
C GLU A 153 -7.92 -18.35 32.30
N MET A 154 -6.72 -18.71 31.83
CA MET A 154 -5.52 -17.83 31.92
C MET A 154 -5.35 -16.92 30.70
N ILE A 155 -5.85 -17.29 29.51
CA ILE A 155 -5.59 -16.51 28.28
C ILE A 155 -6.87 -15.93 27.71
N ALA A 156 -7.83 -16.77 27.30
CA ALA A 156 -9.00 -16.30 26.55
C ALA A 156 -9.86 -15.29 27.33
N ASN A 157 -10.10 -15.56 28.63
CA ASN A 157 -10.93 -14.71 29.47
C ASN A 157 -10.31 -13.33 29.74
N HIS A 158 -8.98 -13.21 29.72
CA HIS A 158 -8.23 -11.99 30.06
C HIS A 158 -7.59 -11.30 28.87
N MET A 159 -7.70 -11.89 27.68
CA MET A 159 -7.05 -11.48 26.44
C MET A 159 -7.15 -9.97 26.16
N LEU A 160 -8.35 -9.41 26.19
CA LEU A 160 -8.59 -7.98 25.94
C LEU A 160 -7.98 -7.10 27.04
N ARG A 161 -8.08 -7.52 28.31
CA ARG A 161 -7.53 -6.79 29.45
C ARG A 161 -6.00 -6.74 29.39
N LEU A 162 -5.35 -7.84 29.00
CA LEU A 162 -3.90 -7.92 28.83
C LEU A 162 -3.39 -7.03 27.69
N VAL A 163 -4.06 -7.09 26.52
CA VAL A 163 -3.67 -6.28 25.36
C VAL A 163 -3.81 -4.79 25.63
N HIS A 164 -4.88 -4.38 26.31
CA HIS A 164 -5.19 -2.99 26.64
C HIS A 164 -4.68 -2.54 28.02
N MET A 165 -3.86 -3.36 28.70
CA MET A 165 -3.36 -3.05 30.03
C MET A 165 -2.55 -1.74 30.01
N GLU A 166 -2.90 -0.82 30.91
CA GLU A 166 -2.20 0.46 31.01
C GLU A 166 -0.72 0.25 31.38
N ASN A 167 0.18 0.97 30.72
CA ASN A 167 1.62 0.97 31.00
C ASN A 167 2.38 -0.36 30.89
N SER A 168 1.72 -1.47 30.52
CA SER A 168 2.41 -2.74 30.24
C SER A 168 1.81 -3.56 29.11
N GLY A 169 0.64 -3.21 28.58
CA GLY A 169 -0.02 -3.94 27.50
C GLY A 169 0.70 -3.83 26.15
N LEU A 170 0.06 -4.35 25.09
CA LEU A 170 0.66 -4.52 23.76
C LEU A 170 1.29 -3.23 23.23
N VAL A 171 0.57 -2.10 23.32
CA VAL A 171 1.08 -0.81 22.82
C VAL A 171 2.37 -0.39 23.53
N LYS A 172 2.46 -0.59 24.84
CA LYS A 172 3.67 -0.22 25.59
C LYS A 172 4.83 -1.16 25.25
N MET A 173 4.56 -2.46 25.10
CA MET A 173 5.56 -3.42 24.63
C MET A 173 6.11 -3.08 23.24
N LEU A 174 5.26 -2.61 22.32
CA LEU A 174 5.67 -2.14 20.98
C LEU A 174 6.52 -0.86 21.05
N LEU A 175 6.21 0.05 21.96
CA LEU A 175 6.97 1.30 22.13
C LEU A 175 8.37 1.03 22.72
N ASP A 176 8.44 0.20 23.75
CA ASP A 176 9.67 -0.10 24.51
C ASP A 176 10.52 -1.24 23.90
N ASP A 177 10.17 -1.72 22.71
CA ASP A 177 10.89 -2.77 21.98
C ASP A 177 11.06 -4.08 22.80
N LYS A 178 10.03 -4.47 23.57
CA LYS A 178 10.03 -5.69 24.39
C LYS A 178 9.80 -6.96 23.55
N PHE A 179 10.75 -7.31 22.68
CA PHE A 179 10.63 -8.42 21.71
C PHE A 179 10.28 -9.78 22.32
N GLU A 180 10.85 -10.12 23.47
CA GLU A 180 10.55 -11.40 24.13
C GLU A 180 9.11 -11.47 24.64
N ASP A 181 8.64 -10.41 25.30
CA ASP A 181 7.26 -10.35 25.81
C ASP A 181 6.25 -10.34 24.66
N LEU A 182 6.56 -9.64 23.56
CA LEU A 182 5.77 -9.69 22.33
C LEU A 182 5.71 -11.11 21.74
N GLY A 183 6.83 -11.83 21.75
CA GLY A 183 6.89 -13.22 21.30
C GLY A 183 6.05 -14.15 22.18
N ARG A 184 6.13 -14.00 23.51
CA ARG A 184 5.27 -14.75 24.45
C ARG A 184 3.80 -14.43 24.22
N MET A 185 3.45 -13.15 24.08
CA MET A 185 2.07 -12.73 23.81
C MET A 185 1.55 -13.39 22.52
N TYR A 186 2.33 -13.35 21.44
CA TYR A 186 1.97 -13.98 20.16
C TYR A 186 1.77 -15.49 20.28
N ASN A 187 2.71 -16.20 20.92
CA ASN A 187 2.65 -17.66 21.08
C ASN A 187 1.46 -18.11 21.94
N LEU A 188 1.16 -17.39 23.02
CA LEU A 188 0.02 -17.68 23.90
C LEU A 188 -1.30 -17.35 23.19
N PHE A 189 -1.40 -16.23 22.49
CA PHE A 189 -2.64 -15.80 21.86
C PHE A 189 -2.96 -16.59 20.59
N ARG A 190 -1.96 -17.20 19.94
CA ARG A 190 -2.19 -18.15 18.84
C ARG A 190 -3.03 -19.36 19.25
N ARG A 191 -3.00 -19.73 20.53
CA ARG A 191 -3.71 -20.90 21.06
C ARG A 191 -5.21 -20.67 21.22
N VAL A 192 -5.64 -19.42 21.35
CA VAL A 192 -7.06 -19.09 21.60
C VAL A 192 -7.75 -18.50 20.37
N PRO A 193 -9.07 -18.74 20.19
CA PRO A 193 -9.84 -18.11 19.12
C PRO A 193 -9.75 -16.58 19.20
N ASN A 194 -9.61 -15.94 18.04
CA ASN A 194 -9.50 -14.47 17.91
C ASN A 194 -8.27 -13.82 18.59
N GLY A 195 -7.32 -14.60 19.13
CA GLY A 195 -6.14 -14.02 19.79
C GLY A 195 -5.24 -13.25 18.85
N LEU A 196 -4.82 -13.87 17.75
CA LEU A 196 -3.98 -13.20 16.75
C LEU A 196 -4.70 -12.03 16.07
N SER A 197 -6.02 -12.12 15.83
CA SER A 197 -6.77 -10.98 15.29
C SER A 197 -6.78 -9.80 16.24
N THR A 198 -6.96 -10.04 17.55
CA THR A 198 -6.95 -8.99 18.57
C THR A 198 -5.61 -8.25 18.61
N ILE A 199 -4.48 -8.98 18.65
CA ILE A 199 -3.14 -8.37 18.62
C ILE A 199 -2.95 -7.57 17.33
N ARG A 200 -3.30 -8.16 16.17
CA ARG A 200 -3.15 -7.53 14.87
C ARG A 200 -3.96 -6.24 14.76
N ASP A 201 -5.20 -6.24 15.24
CA ASP A 201 -6.10 -5.10 15.11
C ASP A 201 -5.62 -3.93 15.99
N VAL A 202 -5.15 -4.22 17.22
CA VAL A 202 -4.56 -3.20 18.12
C VAL A 202 -3.23 -2.67 17.58
N MET A 203 -2.35 -3.54 17.08
CA MET A 203 -1.12 -3.13 16.41
C MET A 203 -1.41 -2.24 15.19
N THR A 204 -2.40 -2.63 14.37
CA THR A 204 -2.83 -1.87 13.20
C THR A 204 -3.31 -0.48 13.58
N SER A 205 -4.17 -0.37 14.61
CA SER A 205 -4.63 0.93 15.10
C SER A 205 -3.44 1.78 15.56
N HIS A 206 -2.58 1.22 16.40
CA HIS A 206 -1.42 1.94 16.93
C HIS A 206 -0.47 2.45 15.82
N ILE A 207 -0.16 1.61 14.82
CA ILE A 207 0.68 2.01 13.68
C ILE A 207 0.02 3.14 12.89
N ARG A 208 -1.29 3.05 12.65
CA ARG A 208 -2.04 4.09 11.92
C ARG A 208 -2.08 5.41 12.68
N ASP A 209 -2.33 5.37 13.98
CA ASP A 209 -2.42 6.57 14.81
C ASP A 209 -1.08 7.30 14.90
N THR A 210 -0.03 6.56 15.25
CA THR A 210 1.32 7.12 15.32
C THR A 210 1.84 7.50 13.93
N GLY A 211 1.43 6.79 12.87
CA GLY A 211 1.81 7.08 11.48
C GLY A 211 1.14 8.36 10.99
N LYS A 212 -0.15 8.53 11.29
CA LYS A 212 -0.90 9.76 11.04
C LYS A 212 -0.23 10.95 11.72
N GLN A 213 0.11 10.84 13.01
CA GLN A 213 0.83 11.90 13.73
C GLN A 213 2.12 12.31 13.01
N LEU A 214 2.94 11.34 12.59
CA LEU A 214 4.18 11.58 11.86
C LEU A 214 3.95 12.34 10.55
N VAL A 215 2.96 11.95 9.75
CA VAL A 215 2.75 12.57 8.42
C VAL A 215 2.02 13.90 8.47
N THR A 216 1.26 14.18 9.54
CA THR A 216 0.54 15.44 9.74
C THR A 216 1.32 16.46 10.56
N ASP A 217 2.44 16.08 11.15
CA ASP A 217 3.27 16.97 11.98
C ASP A 217 3.85 18.12 11.12
N PRO A 218 3.52 19.40 11.42
CA PRO A 218 4.06 20.55 10.71
C PRO A 218 5.59 20.69 10.84
N GLU A 219 6.17 20.28 11.97
CA GLU A 219 7.62 20.39 12.21
C GLU A 219 8.39 19.39 11.36
N LYS A 220 7.97 18.12 11.36
CA LYS A 220 8.54 17.10 10.47
C LYS A 220 8.32 17.40 8.99
N SER A 221 7.29 18.17 8.66
CA SER A 221 7.01 18.61 7.28
C SER A 221 7.98 19.68 6.76
N LYS A 222 8.88 20.25 7.59
CA LYS A 222 9.85 21.27 7.16
C LYS A 222 11.01 20.68 6.38
N ASN A 223 11.46 19.47 6.74
CA ASN A 223 12.58 18.78 6.11
C ASN A 223 12.12 17.48 5.40
N PRO A 224 12.01 17.49 4.06
CA PRO A 224 11.60 16.31 3.29
C PRO A 224 12.48 15.08 3.49
N VAL A 225 13.78 15.26 3.75
CA VAL A 225 14.73 14.14 3.93
C VAL A 225 14.47 13.46 5.27
N GLU A 226 14.45 14.21 6.37
CA GLU A 226 14.17 13.70 7.72
C GLU A 226 12.77 13.08 7.82
N PHE A 227 11.80 13.63 7.09
CA PHE A 227 10.46 13.05 6.97
C PHE A 227 10.49 11.62 6.43
N VAL A 228 11.18 11.41 5.30
CA VAL A 228 11.29 10.09 4.67
C VAL A 228 12.14 9.14 5.52
N GLU A 229 13.21 9.63 6.16
CA GLU A 229 14.02 8.83 7.09
C GLU A 229 13.19 8.34 8.27
N SER A 230 12.37 9.20 8.87
CA SER A 230 11.45 8.82 9.96
C SER A 230 10.44 7.75 9.53
N LEU A 231 10.00 7.76 8.27
CA LEU A 231 9.11 6.73 7.72
C LEU A 231 9.83 5.38 7.58
N LEU A 232 11.07 5.40 7.08
CA LEU A 232 11.89 4.20 6.90
C LEU A 232 12.27 3.57 8.25
N GLU A 233 12.72 4.37 9.23
CA GLU A 233 13.04 3.89 10.57
C GLU A 233 11.84 3.21 11.24
N LYS A 234 10.66 3.82 11.10
CA LYS A 234 9.43 3.26 11.64
C LYS A 234 9.04 1.96 10.95
N ARG A 235 9.24 1.86 9.64
CA ARG A 235 8.99 0.64 8.88
C ARG A 235 9.92 -0.48 9.37
N ASP A 236 11.22 -0.18 9.43
CA ASP A 236 12.25 -1.12 9.88
C ASP A 236 11.98 -1.63 11.30
N LYS A 237 11.51 -0.76 12.21
CA LYS A 237 11.09 -1.14 13.57
C LYS A 237 10.02 -2.23 13.57
N TYR A 238 8.90 -2.02 12.87
CA TYR A 238 7.82 -3.00 12.87
C TYR A 238 8.13 -4.24 12.05
N ASP A 239 8.91 -4.13 10.98
CA ASP A 239 9.40 -5.32 10.26
C ASP A 239 10.25 -6.20 11.17
N LYS A 240 11.14 -5.59 11.97
CA LYS A 240 11.94 -6.30 12.97
C LYS A 240 11.06 -6.97 14.03
N ILE A 241 10.04 -6.28 14.54
CA ILE A 241 9.08 -6.87 15.50
C ILE A 241 8.39 -8.09 14.88
N ILE A 242 7.86 -7.98 13.66
CA ILE A 242 7.15 -9.09 13.02
C ILE A 242 8.10 -10.26 12.75
N SER A 243 9.32 -9.98 12.32
CA SER A 243 10.35 -10.99 12.04
C SER A 243 10.78 -11.74 13.30
N LEU A 244 11.06 -11.03 14.40
CA LEU A 244 11.63 -11.62 15.61
C LEU A 244 10.56 -12.17 16.57
N ALA A 245 9.44 -11.46 16.76
CA ALA A 245 8.44 -11.79 17.76
C ALA A 245 7.22 -12.54 17.18
N PHE A 246 6.80 -12.23 15.95
CA PHE A 246 5.55 -12.77 15.37
C PHE A 246 5.80 -13.83 14.31
N SER A 247 6.92 -14.54 14.38
CA SER A 247 7.29 -15.65 13.49
C SER A 247 7.17 -15.33 11.98
N ASN A 248 7.39 -14.06 11.60
CA ASN A 248 7.22 -13.57 10.25
C ASN A 248 5.81 -13.82 9.65
N ASP A 249 4.76 -13.70 10.47
CA ASP A 249 3.37 -13.93 10.05
C ASP A 249 2.93 -12.96 8.94
N LYS A 250 2.48 -13.53 7.80
CA LYS A 250 2.05 -12.79 6.61
C LYS A 250 0.84 -11.90 6.86
N THR A 251 -0.06 -12.25 7.78
CA THR A 251 -1.23 -11.44 8.12
C THR A 251 -0.82 -10.15 8.84
N PHE A 252 0.20 -10.20 9.69
CA PHE A 252 0.79 -9.02 10.32
C PHE A 252 1.58 -8.18 9.33
N GLN A 253 2.35 -8.80 8.42
CA GLN A 253 3.02 -8.09 7.32
C GLN A 253 2.01 -7.33 6.43
N ASN A 254 0.89 -7.96 6.08
CA ASN A 254 -0.17 -7.33 5.30
C ASN A 254 -0.83 -6.17 6.05
N ALA A 255 -1.03 -6.31 7.36
CA ALA A 255 -1.56 -5.23 8.21
C ALA A 255 -0.60 -4.04 8.29
N LEU A 256 0.71 -4.30 8.40
CA LEU A 256 1.75 -3.26 8.37
C LEU A 256 1.76 -2.55 7.01
N ASN A 257 1.76 -3.30 5.90
CA ASN A 257 1.71 -2.75 4.54
C ASN A 257 0.46 -1.86 4.34
N SER A 258 -0.72 -2.35 4.72
CA SER A 258 -1.96 -1.59 4.60
C SER A 258 -1.97 -0.34 5.49
N SER A 259 -1.30 -0.38 6.65
CA SER A 259 -1.21 0.79 7.53
C SER A 259 -0.31 1.87 6.94
N PHE A 260 0.84 1.50 6.38
CA PHE A 260 1.72 2.44 5.68
C PHE A 260 1.05 3.04 4.44
N GLU A 261 0.38 2.22 3.63
CA GLU A 261 -0.42 2.70 2.50
C GLU A 261 -1.52 3.67 2.96
N TYR A 262 -2.15 3.42 4.10
CA TYR A 262 -3.17 4.33 4.65
C TYR A 262 -2.59 5.71 5.01
N PHE A 263 -1.60 5.77 5.91
CA PHE A 263 -1.19 7.06 6.45
C PHE A 263 -0.26 7.84 5.50
N ILE A 264 0.55 7.20 4.65
CA ILE A 264 1.46 7.93 3.74
C ILE A 264 0.68 8.83 2.78
N ASN A 265 -0.52 8.40 2.39
CA ASN A 265 -1.40 9.12 1.47
C ASN A 265 -2.28 10.18 2.17
N LEU A 266 -2.22 10.30 3.50
CA LEU A 266 -2.86 11.43 4.22
C LEU A 266 -2.11 12.74 4.00
N ASN A 267 -0.81 12.68 3.68
CA ASN A 267 -0.02 13.84 3.33
C ASN A 267 0.14 13.94 1.80
N PRO A 268 -0.46 14.96 1.14
CA PRO A 268 -0.37 15.12 -0.30
C PRO A 268 1.04 15.51 -0.79
N ARG A 269 1.98 15.80 0.12
CA ARG A 269 3.40 16.08 -0.21
C ARG A 269 4.29 14.84 -0.18
N SER A 270 3.80 13.69 0.29
CA SER A 270 4.60 12.45 0.34
C SER A 270 5.29 12.11 -1.00
N PRO A 271 4.64 12.20 -2.19
CA PRO A 271 5.32 11.95 -3.47
C PRO A 271 6.48 12.91 -3.75
N GLU A 272 6.32 14.20 -3.45
CA GLU A 272 7.36 15.22 -3.59
C GLU A 272 8.53 14.93 -2.65
N TYR A 273 8.23 14.61 -1.39
CA TYR A 273 9.25 14.39 -0.36
C TYR A 273 10.09 13.14 -0.63
N ILE A 274 9.47 12.06 -1.09
CA ILE A 274 10.20 10.85 -1.51
C ILE A 274 11.09 11.17 -2.72
N SER A 275 10.62 11.97 -3.68
CA SER A 275 11.44 12.38 -4.82
C SER A 275 12.64 13.24 -4.41
N LEU A 276 12.46 14.17 -3.46
CA LEU A 276 13.54 14.99 -2.90
C LEU A 276 14.55 14.16 -2.10
N PHE A 277 14.07 13.18 -1.33
CA PHE A 277 14.94 12.24 -0.63
C PHE A 277 15.84 11.47 -1.61
N VAL A 278 15.25 10.95 -2.70
CA VAL A 278 16.01 10.29 -3.76
C VAL A 278 17.03 11.24 -4.39
N ASP A 279 16.64 12.48 -4.71
CA ASP A 279 17.57 13.48 -5.27
C ASP A 279 18.75 13.79 -4.32
N ASP A 280 18.52 13.88 -3.00
CA ASP A 280 19.59 14.08 -2.03
C ASP A 280 20.54 12.88 -1.93
N LYS A 281 19.99 11.66 -1.85
CA LYS A 281 20.79 10.43 -1.79
C LYS A 281 21.63 10.26 -3.05
N LEU A 282 21.09 10.51 -4.24
CA LEU A 282 21.81 10.38 -5.53
C LEU A 282 22.82 11.52 -5.79
N ARG A 283 22.72 12.68 -5.12
CA ARG A 283 23.68 13.80 -5.24
C ARG A 283 24.83 13.75 -4.26
N LYS A 284 24.54 13.41 -3.00
CA LYS A 284 25.51 13.49 -1.90
C LYS A 284 25.69 12.15 -1.20
N GLY A 285 24.59 11.42 -1.02
CA GLY A 285 24.54 10.19 -0.22
C GLY A 285 25.36 9.04 -0.78
N LEU A 286 25.72 9.03 -2.07
CA LEU A 286 26.51 7.94 -2.67
C LEU A 286 28.03 8.10 -2.54
N LYS A 287 28.55 9.24 -2.05
CA LYS A 287 29.99 9.47 -1.98
C LYS A 287 30.64 8.56 -0.93
N GLY A 288 31.37 7.55 -1.39
CA GLY A 288 32.09 6.59 -0.54
C GLY A 288 31.22 5.45 0.00
N VAL A 289 30.00 5.30 -0.50
CA VAL A 289 29.09 4.19 -0.15
C VAL A 289 29.30 3.02 -1.11
N LYS A 290 29.22 1.79 -0.61
CA LYS A 290 29.35 0.58 -1.44
C LYS A 290 28.11 0.38 -2.30
N GLU A 291 28.28 -0.19 -3.48
CA GLU A 291 27.18 -0.43 -4.44
C GLU A 291 26.02 -1.26 -3.85
N GLU A 292 26.32 -2.26 -3.00
CA GLU A 292 25.32 -3.06 -2.29
C GLU A 292 24.42 -2.24 -1.35
N ASP A 293 25.00 -1.25 -0.66
CA ASP A 293 24.26 -0.36 0.23
C ASP A 293 23.37 0.59 -0.58
N ILE A 294 23.81 0.99 -1.78
CA ILE A 294 23.02 1.82 -2.70
C ILE A 294 21.76 1.07 -3.12
N GLU A 295 21.89 -0.19 -3.54
CA GLU A 295 20.74 -1.01 -3.93
C GLU A 295 19.75 -1.20 -2.78
N THR A 296 20.25 -1.40 -1.56
CA THR A 296 19.41 -1.49 -0.36
C THR A 296 18.61 -0.20 -0.12
N ILE A 297 19.23 0.97 -0.32
CA ILE A 297 18.55 2.27 -0.23
C ILE A 297 17.48 2.40 -1.32
N LEU A 298 17.79 2.02 -2.56
CA LEU A 298 16.83 2.06 -3.67
C LEU A 298 15.63 1.14 -3.42
N ASP A 299 15.85 -0.05 -2.87
CA ASP A 299 14.76 -0.97 -2.54
C ASP A 299 13.85 -0.43 -1.43
N LYS A 300 14.41 0.23 -0.41
CA LYS A 300 13.65 0.93 0.62
C LYS A 300 12.81 2.08 0.05
N VAL A 301 13.37 2.86 -0.87
CA VAL A 301 12.62 3.91 -1.60
C VAL A 301 11.48 3.28 -2.41
N MET A 302 11.74 2.20 -3.12
CA MET A 302 10.73 1.51 -3.93
C MET A 302 9.62 0.92 -3.08
N MET A 303 9.92 0.44 -1.87
CA MET A 303 8.93 0.02 -0.89
C MET A 303 7.97 1.17 -0.53
N LEU A 304 8.48 2.37 -0.22
CA LEU A 304 7.63 3.55 0.03
C LEU A 304 6.85 3.99 -1.22
N PHE A 305 7.49 3.93 -2.39
CA PHE A 305 6.85 4.27 -3.67
C PHE A 305 5.64 3.36 -3.96
N ARG A 306 5.72 2.06 -3.63
CA ARG A 306 4.58 1.14 -3.80
C ARG A 306 3.35 1.57 -3.01
N TYR A 307 3.54 2.15 -1.83
CA TYR A 307 2.46 2.65 -0.98
C TYR A 307 1.81 3.94 -1.49
N LEU A 308 2.43 4.66 -2.44
CA LEU A 308 1.86 5.89 -2.99
C LEU A 308 0.67 5.60 -3.91
N GLN A 309 -0.41 6.36 -3.73
CA GLN A 309 -1.57 6.36 -4.62
C GLN A 309 -1.38 7.29 -5.83
N GLU A 310 -0.68 8.42 -5.66
CA GLU A 310 -0.40 9.41 -6.72
C GLU A 310 1.05 9.28 -7.21
N LYS A 311 1.35 8.20 -7.94
CA LYS A 311 2.70 7.89 -8.46
C LYS A 311 3.14 8.80 -9.60
N ASP A 312 2.20 9.36 -10.36
CA ASP A 312 2.43 10.36 -11.41
C ASP A 312 2.93 11.70 -10.86
N VAL A 313 2.49 12.10 -9.66
CA VAL A 313 3.04 13.27 -8.96
C VAL A 313 4.51 13.02 -8.61
N PHE A 314 4.82 11.82 -8.10
CA PHE A 314 6.21 11.42 -7.88
C PHE A 314 7.02 11.45 -9.19
N GLU A 315 6.50 10.87 -10.28
CA GLU A 315 7.14 10.86 -11.60
C GLU A 315 7.53 12.27 -12.04
N LYS A 316 6.61 13.23 -11.90
CA LYS A 316 6.86 14.61 -12.32
C LYS A 316 7.99 15.28 -11.54
N TYR A 317 7.96 15.19 -10.21
CA TYR A 317 9.05 15.73 -9.39
C TYR A 317 10.36 15.00 -9.66
N TYR A 318 10.33 13.66 -9.77
CA TYR A 318 11.51 12.86 -10.06
C TYR A 318 12.12 13.26 -11.42
N LYS A 319 11.30 13.42 -12.45
CA LYS A 319 11.71 13.89 -13.78
C LYS A 319 12.37 15.26 -13.74
N GLN A 320 11.81 16.21 -12.98
CA GLN A 320 12.41 17.54 -12.78
C GLN A 320 13.77 17.46 -12.08
N HIS A 321 13.88 16.64 -11.03
CA HIS A 321 15.12 16.45 -10.30
C HIS A 321 16.19 15.76 -11.14
N LEU A 322 15.82 14.69 -11.87
CA LEU A 322 16.69 13.99 -12.81
C LEU A 322 17.20 14.93 -13.89
N ALA A 323 16.34 15.76 -14.50
CA ALA A 323 16.75 16.74 -15.50
C ALA A 323 17.80 17.71 -14.96
N LYS A 324 17.58 18.25 -13.75
CA LYS A 324 18.56 19.12 -13.08
C LYS A 324 19.89 18.41 -12.83
N ARG A 325 19.87 17.12 -12.43
CA ARG A 325 21.11 16.35 -12.18
C ARG A 325 21.88 16.09 -13.47
N LEU A 326 21.21 15.64 -14.53
CA LEU A 326 21.82 15.38 -15.85
C LEU A 326 22.41 16.64 -16.48
N LEU A 327 21.65 17.74 -16.54
CA LEU A 327 22.11 18.97 -17.20
C LEU A 327 23.21 19.69 -16.40
N SER A 328 23.20 19.58 -15.06
CA SER A 328 24.24 20.21 -14.24
C SER A 328 25.52 19.38 -14.10
N GLY A 329 25.57 18.18 -14.69
CA GLY A 329 26.73 17.27 -14.58
C GLY A 329 27.02 16.83 -13.14
N LYS A 330 25.99 16.77 -12.28
CA LYS A 330 26.10 16.43 -10.85
C LYS A 330 25.65 15.01 -10.52
N THR A 331 25.48 14.14 -11.51
CA THR A 331 25.21 12.71 -11.27
C THR A 331 26.44 12.06 -10.63
N VAL A 332 26.24 11.37 -9.51
CA VAL A 332 27.33 10.65 -8.81
C VAL A 332 27.56 9.28 -9.43
N SER A 333 26.50 8.60 -9.87
CA SER A 333 26.56 7.32 -10.58
C SER A 333 25.40 7.21 -11.56
N ASP A 334 25.72 7.07 -12.85
CA ASP A 334 24.73 6.84 -13.90
C ASP A 334 24.08 5.44 -13.76
N ASP A 335 24.80 4.47 -13.20
CA ASP A 335 24.31 3.11 -13.00
C ASP A 335 23.23 3.07 -11.91
N ALA A 336 23.41 3.83 -10.81
CA ALA A 336 22.39 3.95 -9.76
C ALA A 336 21.09 4.60 -10.28
N GLU A 337 21.21 5.62 -11.13
CA GLU A 337 20.05 6.27 -11.77
C GLU A 337 19.31 5.31 -12.70
N ARG A 338 20.05 4.54 -13.50
CA ARG A 338 19.49 3.51 -14.39
C ARG A 338 18.83 2.38 -13.60
N SER A 339 19.45 1.92 -12.51
CA SER A 339 18.89 0.91 -11.61
C SER A 339 17.52 1.35 -11.06
N LEU A 340 17.42 2.59 -10.57
CA LEU A 340 16.15 3.13 -10.09
C LEU A 340 15.08 3.18 -11.20
N ILE A 341 15.45 3.61 -12.42
CA ILE A 341 14.51 3.61 -13.56
C ILE A 341 14.04 2.20 -13.90
N VAL A 342 14.92 1.20 -13.86
CA VAL A 342 14.53 -0.21 -14.08
C VAL A 342 13.54 -0.66 -13.02
N LYS A 343 13.78 -0.35 -11.73
CA LYS A 343 12.82 -0.68 -10.66
C LYS A 343 11.46 0.02 -10.86
N LEU A 344 11.45 1.29 -11.26
CA LEU A 344 10.22 2.02 -11.59
C LEU A 344 9.47 1.38 -12.79
N LYS A 345 10.22 0.92 -13.79
CA LYS A 345 9.67 0.23 -14.97
C LYS A 345 9.01 -1.09 -14.60
N THR A 346 9.61 -1.85 -13.67
CA THR A 346 9.03 -3.10 -13.18
C THR A 346 7.72 -2.86 -12.44
N GLU A 347 7.61 -1.77 -11.66
CA GLU A 347 6.39 -1.47 -10.89
C GLU A 347 5.27 -0.83 -11.73
N CYS A 348 5.59 0.08 -12.66
CA CYS A 348 4.60 0.90 -13.37
C CYS A 348 4.54 0.67 -14.89
N GLY A 349 5.44 -0.14 -15.43
CA GLY A 349 5.53 -0.46 -16.85
C GLY A 349 6.27 0.60 -17.68
N TYR A 350 6.48 0.27 -18.97
CA TYR A 350 7.31 1.05 -19.88
C TYR A 350 6.80 2.47 -20.15
N GLN A 351 5.48 2.69 -20.19
CA GLN A 351 4.91 4.01 -20.49
C GLN A 351 5.28 5.04 -19.41
N PHE A 352 5.43 4.61 -18.17
CA PHE A 352 5.84 5.46 -17.04
C PHE A 352 7.31 5.89 -17.15
N THR A 353 8.20 5.02 -17.62
CA THR A 353 9.65 5.30 -17.67
C THR A 353 10.16 5.78 -19.01
N SER A 354 9.37 5.66 -20.09
CA SER A 354 9.79 5.97 -21.47
C SER A 354 10.41 7.37 -21.60
N LYS A 355 9.82 8.39 -20.96
CA LYS A 355 10.35 9.76 -20.97
C LYS A 355 11.69 9.86 -20.23
N LEU A 356 11.85 9.18 -19.10
CA LEU A 356 13.08 9.15 -18.31
C LEU A 356 14.21 8.43 -19.05
N GLU A 357 13.92 7.30 -19.70
CA GLU A 357 14.84 6.57 -20.57
C GLU A 357 15.26 7.42 -21.79
N GLY A 358 14.32 8.17 -22.36
CA GLY A 358 14.57 9.15 -23.42
C GLY A 358 15.58 10.23 -23.01
N MET A 359 15.50 10.74 -21.77
CA MET A 359 16.45 11.73 -21.25
C MET A 359 17.89 11.19 -21.25
N PHE A 360 18.11 9.94 -20.83
CA PHE A 360 19.43 9.32 -20.89
C PHE A 360 19.92 9.10 -22.33
N THR A 361 19.01 8.74 -23.22
CA THR A 361 19.33 8.57 -24.64
C THR A 361 19.77 9.89 -25.26
N ASP A 362 19.06 10.97 -24.97
CA ASP A 362 19.40 12.34 -25.42
C ASP A 362 20.77 12.78 -24.89
N MET A 363 21.13 12.47 -23.64
CA MET A 363 22.46 12.80 -23.10
C MET A 363 23.58 12.10 -23.86
N LYS A 364 23.41 10.80 -24.18
CA LYS A 364 24.41 10.03 -24.92
C LYS A 364 24.52 10.51 -26.36
N THR A 365 23.40 10.62 -27.07
CA THR A 365 23.40 11.07 -28.47
C THR A 365 23.90 12.50 -28.62
N SER A 366 23.68 13.37 -27.63
CA SER A 366 24.25 14.71 -27.60
C SER A 366 25.77 14.68 -27.52
N GLN A 367 26.36 13.80 -26.69
CA GLN A 367 27.82 13.65 -26.62
C GLN A 367 28.39 13.19 -27.96
N ASP A 368 27.77 12.19 -28.58
CA ASP A 368 28.17 11.68 -29.90
C ASP A 368 28.06 12.78 -30.99
N THR A 369 26.98 13.55 -30.95
CA THR A 369 26.76 14.70 -31.86
C THR A 369 27.82 15.79 -31.67
N MET A 370 28.19 16.07 -30.42
CA MET A 370 29.22 17.08 -30.11
C MET A 370 30.60 16.64 -30.58
N GLN A 371 30.94 15.36 -30.43
CA GLN A 371 32.17 14.78 -30.97
C GLN A 371 32.19 14.88 -32.51
N GLY A 372 31.08 14.56 -33.17
CA GLY A 372 30.95 14.72 -34.62
C GLY A 372 31.10 16.17 -35.09
N PHE A 373 30.51 17.13 -34.37
CA PHE A 373 30.63 18.55 -34.69
C PHE A 373 32.09 19.03 -34.62
N TYR A 374 32.80 18.69 -33.55
CA TYR A 374 34.20 19.08 -33.40
C TYR A 374 35.14 18.31 -34.33
N ALA A 375 34.79 17.08 -34.74
CA ALA A 375 35.54 16.38 -35.79
C ALA A 375 35.39 17.07 -37.16
N ALA A 376 34.22 17.62 -37.47
CA ALA A 376 33.95 18.30 -38.74
C ALA A 376 34.49 19.74 -38.79
N TYR A 377 34.32 20.51 -37.71
CA TYR A 377 34.61 21.94 -37.68
C TYR A 377 35.72 22.35 -36.70
N GLY A 378 36.33 21.42 -35.96
CA GLY A 378 37.28 21.75 -34.90
C GLY A 378 38.49 22.56 -35.38
N ALA A 379 39.01 22.26 -36.57
CA ALA A 379 40.12 23.01 -37.16
C ALA A 379 39.74 24.47 -37.53
N GLU A 380 38.49 24.70 -37.94
CA GLU A 380 37.97 26.03 -38.28
C GLU A 380 37.57 26.85 -37.06
N LEU A 381 37.25 26.17 -35.95
CA LEU A 381 36.80 26.81 -34.71
C LEU A 381 37.95 27.37 -33.86
N GLY A 382 39.17 26.83 -34.03
CA GLY A 382 40.43 27.42 -33.56
C GLY A 382 40.38 28.04 -32.15
N ASN A 383 40.77 29.33 -32.06
CA ASN A 383 40.85 30.13 -30.82
C ASN A 383 39.51 30.70 -30.31
N GLY A 384 38.37 30.30 -30.89
CA GLY A 384 37.05 30.78 -30.50
C GLY A 384 36.55 30.24 -29.15
N PRO A 385 35.38 30.71 -28.67
CA PRO A 385 34.76 30.16 -27.47
C PRO A 385 34.41 28.67 -27.68
N THR A 386 34.61 27.86 -26.65
CA THR A 386 34.21 26.45 -26.65
C THR A 386 32.71 26.34 -26.38
N LEU A 387 31.98 25.67 -27.29
CA LEU A 387 30.55 25.42 -27.15
C LEU A 387 30.31 23.93 -26.89
N VAL A 388 29.54 23.62 -25.85
CA VAL A 388 29.03 22.27 -25.60
C VAL A 388 27.52 22.33 -25.65
N VAL A 389 26.92 21.59 -26.57
CA VAL A 389 25.47 21.56 -26.78
C VAL A 389 24.90 20.23 -26.33
N GLN A 390 23.83 20.28 -25.55
CA GLN A 390 22.99 19.13 -25.22
C GLN A 390 21.67 19.28 -25.97
N VAL A 391 21.43 18.39 -26.93
CA VAL A 391 20.21 18.38 -27.75
C VAL A 391 19.17 17.51 -27.07
N LEU A 392 18.05 18.12 -26.68
CA LEU A 392 17.01 17.48 -25.87
C LEU A 392 15.73 17.29 -26.69
N THR A 393 15.12 16.11 -26.62
CA THR A 393 13.87 15.81 -27.32
C THR A 393 12.69 16.46 -26.60
N THR A 394 11.97 17.35 -27.30
CA THR A 394 10.75 17.99 -26.78
C THR A 394 9.71 16.95 -26.38
N GLY A 395 9.17 17.05 -25.16
CA GLY A 395 8.21 16.09 -24.58
C GLY A 395 8.84 15.07 -23.62
N SER A 396 10.10 14.70 -23.84
CA SER A 396 10.86 13.84 -22.91
C SER A 396 11.40 14.62 -21.71
N TRP A 397 11.65 15.93 -21.85
CA TRP A 397 12.21 16.77 -20.80
C TRP A 397 11.17 17.70 -20.15
N PRO A 398 11.36 18.11 -18.88
CA PRO A 398 10.53 19.11 -18.22
C PRO A 398 10.98 20.51 -18.65
N THR A 399 10.82 20.86 -19.92
CA THR A 399 11.17 22.19 -20.44
C THR A 399 9.97 23.13 -20.36
N GLN A 400 10.20 24.36 -19.90
CA GLN A 400 9.24 25.45 -19.98
C GLN A 400 9.53 26.27 -21.24
N SER A 401 8.49 26.78 -21.90
CA SER A 401 8.66 27.76 -22.97
C SER A 401 9.25 29.04 -22.38
N SER A 402 10.48 29.36 -22.75
CA SER A 402 11.15 30.61 -22.36
C SER A 402 11.50 31.42 -23.61
N ILE A 403 11.47 32.75 -23.47
CA ILE A 403 11.94 33.66 -24.52
C ILE A 403 13.47 33.56 -24.57
N THR A 404 14.00 33.35 -25.77
CA THR A 404 15.44 33.31 -25.98
C THR A 404 16.00 34.72 -25.81
N CYS A 405 16.81 34.92 -24.77
CA CYS A 405 17.56 36.16 -24.61
C CYS A 405 18.52 36.42 -25.78
N ASN A 406 18.85 37.68 -26.02
CA ASN A 406 19.88 38.09 -26.97
C ASN A 406 21.26 37.58 -26.50
N LEU A 407 21.87 36.72 -27.32
CA LEU A 407 23.22 36.18 -27.07
C LEU A 407 24.28 37.13 -27.62
N PRO A 408 25.49 37.19 -27.01
CA PRO A 408 26.62 37.89 -27.60
C PRO A 408 26.91 37.40 -29.03
N SER A 409 27.37 38.31 -29.90
CA SER A 409 27.60 38.06 -31.33
C SER A 409 28.44 36.81 -31.61
N GLU A 410 29.49 36.60 -30.83
CA GLU A 410 30.42 35.48 -30.93
C GLU A 410 29.73 34.15 -30.63
N MET A 411 28.85 34.14 -29.63
CA MET A 411 28.07 32.97 -29.26
C MET A 411 26.95 32.71 -30.26
N SER A 412 26.28 33.75 -30.74
CA SER A 412 25.21 33.63 -31.75
C SER A 412 25.74 33.01 -33.05
N ALA A 413 26.92 33.45 -33.52
CA ALA A 413 27.56 32.89 -34.71
C ALA A 413 27.90 31.39 -34.52
N LEU A 414 28.36 31.01 -33.33
CA LEU A 414 28.70 29.63 -33.03
C LEU A 414 27.46 28.73 -32.89
N CYS A 415 26.39 29.24 -32.28
CA CYS A 415 25.09 28.58 -32.22
C CYS A 415 24.51 28.34 -33.62
N GLU A 416 24.65 29.29 -34.55
CA GLU A 416 24.16 29.13 -35.92
C GLU A 416 25.00 28.12 -36.74
N LYS A 417 26.32 28.10 -36.54
CA LYS A 417 27.18 27.05 -37.11
C LYS A 417 26.77 25.66 -36.63
N PHE A 418 26.55 25.49 -35.32
CA PHE A 418 26.06 24.24 -34.77
C PHE A 418 24.68 23.87 -35.33
N ARG A 419 23.76 24.84 -35.42
CA ARG A 419 22.42 24.65 -35.99
C ARG A 419 22.49 24.12 -37.42
N SER A 420 23.33 24.73 -38.25
CA SER A 420 23.52 24.33 -39.64
C SER A 420 24.09 22.92 -39.77
N TYR A 421 25.10 22.58 -38.95
CA TYR A 421 25.61 21.21 -38.87
C TYR A 421 24.52 20.20 -38.49
N TYR A 422 23.80 20.47 -37.39
CA TYR A 422 22.81 19.54 -36.87
C TYR A 422 21.65 19.31 -37.85
N LEU A 423 21.14 20.38 -38.46
CA LEU A 423 20.04 20.31 -39.43
C LEU A 423 20.48 19.71 -40.78
N GLY A 424 21.76 19.84 -41.14
CA GLY A 424 22.34 19.16 -42.31
C GLY A 424 22.34 17.64 -42.16
N THR A 425 22.56 17.14 -40.94
CA THR A 425 22.51 15.69 -40.65
C THR A 425 21.11 15.19 -40.31
N HIS A 426 20.27 16.05 -39.71
CA HIS A 426 18.93 15.68 -39.22
C HIS A 426 17.83 16.50 -39.92
N THR A 427 17.42 16.04 -41.09
CA THR A 427 16.37 16.68 -41.89
C THR A 427 14.99 16.59 -41.21
N GLY A 428 14.15 17.62 -41.40
CA GLY A 428 12.80 17.68 -40.85
C GLY A 428 12.70 18.03 -39.35
N ARG A 429 13.83 18.33 -38.68
CA ARG A 429 13.84 18.78 -37.28
C ARG A 429 13.87 20.31 -37.17
N ARG A 430 13.39 20.82 -36.03
CA ARG A 430 13.52 22.24 -35.66
C ARG A 430 14.21 22.34 -34.30
N LEU A 431 15.26 23.16 -34.24
CA LEU A 431 15.96 23.46 -32.99
C LEU A 431 15.42 24.75 -32.36
N SER A 432 15.27 24.72 -31.02
CA SER A 432 14.97 25.89 -30.19
C SER A 432 15.97 25.93 -29.03
N TRP A 433 16.68 27.04 -28.89
CA TRP A 433 17.64 27.23 -27.80
C TRP A 433 16.91 27.51 -26.47
N GLN A 434 17.43 26.95 -25.37
CA GLN A 434 16.92 27.19 -24.00
C GLN A 434 18.01 27.88 -23.18
N THR A 435 18.05 29.22 -23.25
CA THR A 435 19.13 30.00 -22.64
C THR A 435 19.06 30.04 -21.11
N ASN A 436 17.88 29.82 -20.52
CA ASN A 436 17.68 29.70 -19.07
C ASN A 436 18.39 28.50 -18.42
N MET A 437 18.72 27.45 -19.17
CA MET A 437 19.30 26.20 -18.65
C MET A 437 20.83 26.09 -18.83
N GLY A 438 21.44 27.04 -19.53
CA GLY A 438 22.88 26.99 -19.85
C GLY A 438 23.79 27.60 -18.79
N THR A 439 25.09 27.30 -18.93
CA THR A 439 26.18 27.87 -18.12
C THR A 439 27.35 28.25 -19.01
N ALA A 440 28.14 29.23 -18.57
CA ALA A 440 29.34 29.68 -19.23
C ALA A 440 30.49 29.85 -18.24
N ASP A 441 31.72 29.61 -18.71
CA ASP A 441 32.96 29.93 -18.01
C ASP A 441 33.59 31.17 -18.68
N LEU A 442 33.71 32.26 -17.93
CA LEU A 442 34.25 33.53 -18.41
C LEU A 442 35.59 33.84 -17.78
N ARG A 443 36.54 34.35 -18.57
CA ARG A 443 37.79 34.91 -18.06
C ARG A 443 37.60 36.41 -17.86
N ALA A 444 37.47 36.83 -16.61
CA ALA A 444 37.30 38.23 -16.24
C ALA A 444 38.63 38.83 -15.78
N THR A 445 38.94 40.04 -16.27
CA THR A 445 40.06 40.86 -15.80
C THR A 445 39.49 42.12 -15.17
N PHE A 446 39.80 42.37 -13.90
CA PHE A 446 39.33 43.56 -13.17
C PHE A 446 40.39 44.66 -13.16
N GLY A 447 40.01 45.90 -12.82
CA GLY A 447 40.88 47.08 -12.88
C GLY A 447 42.20 46.99 -12.09
N ASN A 448 42.31 46.08 -11.13
CA ASN A 448 43.56 45.78 -10.41
C ASN A 448 44.50 44.80 -11.14
N GLY A 449 44.18 44.41 -12.38
CA GLY A 449 44.91 43.43 -13.18
C GLY A 449 44.68 41.97 -12.77
N GLN A 450 43.88 41.70 -11.74
CA GLN A 450 43.58 40.35 -11.30
C GLN A 450 42.67 39.63 -12.30
N LYS A 451 42.99 38.37 -12.56
CA LYS A 451 42.28 37.51 -13.50
C LYS A 451 41.55 36.40 -12.76
N TYR A 452 40.24 36.31 -12.97
CA TYR A 452 39.37 35.29 -12.39
C TYR A 452 38.66 34.50 -13.48
N GLU A 453 38.40 33.23 -13.21
CA GLU A 453 37.50 32.40 -14.02
C GLU A 453 36.13 32.35 -13.35
N LEU A 454 35.12 32.93 -13.98
CA LEU A 454 33.77 33.01 -13.45
C LEU A 454 32.92 31.91 -14.10
N ASN A 455 32.42 30.97 -13.29
CA ASN A 455 31.37 30.04 -13.72
C ASN A 455 30.01 30.68 -13.43
N VAL A 456 29.28 31.01 -14.48
CA VAL A 456 28.04 31.79 -14.47
C VAL A 456 26.93 31.11 -15.28
N SER A 457 25.67 31.51 -15.11
CA SER A 457 24.59 31.14 -16.03
C SER A 457 24.70 31.89 -17.37
N THR A 458 24.01 31.41 -18.40
CA THR A 458 23.95 32.11 -19.70
C THR A 458 23.43 33.54 -19.55
N TYR A 459 22.40 33.76 -18.73
CA TYR A 459 21.86 35.10 -18.45
C TYR A 459 22.90 36.02 -17.80
N GLN A 460 23.65 35.51 -16.82
CA GLN A 460 24.74 36.26 -16.21
C GLN A 460 25.85 36.57 -17.21
N MET A 461 26.17 35.64 -18.13
CA MET A 461 27.11 35.91 -19.22
C MET A 461 26.62 37.04 -20.12
N CYS A 462 25.36 37.00 -20.58
CA CYS A 462 24.81 38.05 -21.45
C CYS A 462 24.92 39.43 -20.77
N VAL A 463 24.61 39.52 -19.48
CA VAL A 463 24.75 40.77 -18.71
C VAL A 463 26.21 41.22 -18.60
N LEU A 464 27.13 40.32 -18.20
CA LEU A 464 28.53 40.67 -17.99
C LEU A 464 29.24 41.10 -19.28
N MET A 465 28.87 40.51 -20.42
CA MET A 465 29.47 40.84 -21.71
C MET A 465 29.15 42.26 -22.19
N LEU A 466 28.05 42.87 -21.73
CA LEU A 466 27.72 44.27 -22.07
C LEU A 466 28.76 45.26 -21.53
N PHE A 467 29.35 44.94 -20.37
CA PHE A 467 30.33 45.81 -19.70
C PHE A 467 31.71 45.85 -20.38
N ASN A 468 31.91 45.07 -21.45
CA ASN A 468 33.11 45.24 -22.30
C ASN A 468 33.03 46.50 -23.17
N ASN A 469 31.82 47.03 -23.40
CA ASN A 469 31.58 48.20 -24.28
C ASN A 469 30.99 49.40 -23.52
N ALA A 470 30.65 49.25 -22.24
CA ALA A 470 30.05 50.29 -21.41
C ALA A 470 30.50 50.16 -19.96
N ASP A 471 30.95 51.26 -19.35
CA ASP A 471 31.37 51.28 -17.95
C ASP A 471 30.19 51.30 -16.96
N TYR A 472 29.04 51.80 -17.41
CA TYR A 472 27.85 52.05 -16.61
C TYR A 472 26.59 51.74 -17.41
N LEU A 473 25.67 50.97 -16.82
CA LEU A 473 24.41 50.58 -17.45
C LEU A 473 23.27 50.57 -16.42
N SER A 474 22.13 51.16 -16.78
CA SER A 474 20.88 51.08 -16.01
C SER A 474 20.20 49.71 -16.18
N TYR A 475 19.31 49.35 -15.25
CA TYR A 475 18.48 48.14 -15.34
C TYR A 475 17.75 48.06 -16.69
N ARG A 476 17.13 49.16 -17.14
CA ARG A 476 16.35 49.20 -18.39
C ARG A 476 17.20 48.99 -19.63
N GLU A 477 18.42 49.54 -19.66
CA GLU A 477 19.36 49.33 -20.77
C GLU A 477 19.79 47.86 -20.84
N ILE A 478 20.06 47.23 -19.69
CA ILE A 478 20.40 45.81 -19.63
C ILE A 478 19.21 44.94 -20.09
N GLU A 479 18.00 45.27 -19.64
CA GLU A 479 16.77 44.57 -20.03
C GLU A 479 16.51 44.63 -21.53
N GLN A 480 16.63 45.83 -22.13
CA GLN A 480 16.46 46.02 -23.57
C GLN A 480 17.55 45.33 -24.39
N ALA A 481 18.81 45.40 -23.95
CA ALA A 481 19.92 44.80 -24.68
C ALA A 481 19.87 43.26 -24.64
N THR A 482 19.48 42.68 -23.51
CA THR A 482 19.51 41.23 -23.30
C THR A 482 18.18 40.52 -23.57
N GLU A 483 17.05 41.21 -23.52
CA GLU A 483 15.70 40.63 -23.59
C GLU A 483 15.48 39.47 -22.58
N ILE A 484 16.16 39.51 -21.44
CA ILE A 484 15.95 38.54 -20.36
C ILE A 484 14.64 38.87 -19.65
N PRO A 485 13.78 37.86 -19.32
CA PRO A 485 12.56 38.10 -18.56
C PRO A 485 12.83 38.87 -17.25
N PRO A 486 12.01 39.88 -16.89
CA PRO A 486 12.29 40.78 -15.77
C PRO A 486 12.54 40.07 -14.43
N SER A 487 11.80 38.99 -14.15
CA SER A 487 11.97 38.19 -12.93
C SER A 487 13.33 37.51 -12.85
N ASP A 488 13.82 37.00 -13.99
CA ASP A 488 15.11 36.32 -14.09
C ASP A 488 16.26 37.33 -14.11
N LEU A 489 16.06 38.48 -14.76
CA LEU A 489 17.04 39.57 -14.79
C LEU A 489 17.27 40.15 -13.40
N LYS A 490 16.21 40.41 -12.62
CA LYS A 490 16.33 40.88 -11.22
C LYS A 490 17.13 39.88 -10.38
N ARG A 491 16.87 38.56 -10.49
CA ARG A 491 17.64 37.50 -9.80
C ARG A 491 19.10 37.44 -10.25
N CYS A 492 19.34 37.59 -11.56
CA CYS A 492 20.66 37.63 -12.16
C CYS A 492 21.48 38.78 -11.59
N LEU A 493 20.97 40.01 -11.65
CA LEU A 493 21.63 41.21 -11.14
C LEU A 493 21.84 41.15 -9.61
N GLN A 494 20.87 40.59 -8.87
CA GLN A 494 21.03 40.38 -7.44
C GLN A 494 22.23 39.46 -7.12
N SER A 495 22.40 38.36 -7.87
CA SER A 495 23.55 37.45 -7.69
C SER A 495 24.90 38.08 -8.04
N LEU A 496 24.91 38.99 -9.04
CA LEU A 496 26.12 39.63 -9.55
C LEU A 496 26.53 40.86 -8.73
N ALA A 497 25.60 41.55 -8.07
CA ALA A 497 25.87 42.82 -7.38
C ALA A 497 25.68 42.79 -5.86
N CYS A 498 24.73 42.01 -5.34
CA CYS A 498 24.31 42.09 -3.94
C CYS A 498 24.93 41.00 -3.04
N VAL A 499 25.49 39.94 -3.61
CA VAL A 499 26.06 38.81 -2.85
C VAL A 499 27.51 39.10 -2.47
N LYS A 500 27.76 39.33 -1.18
CA LYS A 500 29.10 39.61 -0.66
C LYS A 500 30.09 38.50 -1.04
N GLY A 501 31.24 38.90 -1.61
CA GLY A 501 32.29 37.96 -2.06
C GLY A 501 32.04 37.33 -3.43
N LYS A 502 30.90 37.65 -4.07
CA LYS A 502 30.57 37.32 -5.46
C LYS A 502 30.07 38.53 -6.26
N ASN A 503 30.12 39.71 -5.65
CA ASN A 503 29.66 40.98 -6.19
C ASN A 503 30.66 41.51 -7.22
N VAL A 504 30.64 40.91 -8.40
CA VAL A 504 31.45 41.31 -9.57
C VAL A 504 30.95 42.60 -10.20
N LEU A 505 29.69 42.95 -9.95
CA LEU A 505 29.10 44.25 -10.27
C LEU A 505 28.90 45.08 -8.99
N ARG A 506 28.90 46.39 -9.14
CA ARG A 506 28.51 47.37 -8.13
C ARG A 506 27.17 47.97 -8.52
N LYS A 507 26.29 48.10 -7.53
CA LYS A 507 24.95 48.65 -7.67
C LYS A 507 24.89 50.08 -7.12
N GLU A 508 24.23 50.99 -7.82
CA GLU A 508 23.91 52.34 -7.33
C GLU A 508 22.43 52.67 -7.57
N PRO A 509 21.66 53.04 -6.52
CA PRO A 509 22.01 53.02 -5.10
C PRO A 509 22.11 51.59 -4.52
N MET A 510 22.98 51.40 -3.53
CA MET A 510 23.17 50.08 -2.92
C MET A 510 21.97 49.69 -2.04
N SER A 511 21.32 48.57 -2.37
CA SER A 511 20.30 47.91 -1.53
C SER A 511 20.30 46.40 -1.79
N LYS A 512 19.44 45.64 -1.09
CA LYS A 512 19.32 44.18 -1.26
C LYS A 512 18.48 43.77 -2.47
N ASP A 513 17.58 44.64 -2.90
CA ASP A 513 16.61 44.40 -3.96
C ASP A 513 17.03 45.13 -5.24
N ILE A 514 16.52 44.66 -6.39
CA ILE A 514 16.78 45.26 -7.69
C ILE A 514 15.51 45.99 -8.16
N GLY A 515 15.58 47.31 -8.17
CA GLY A 515 14.64 48.25 -8.77
C GLY A 515 14.99 48.57 -10.23
N GLU A 516 14.04 49.18 -10.93
CA GLU A 516 14.11 49.43 -12.37
C GLU A 516 14.89 50.69 -12.74
N ASP A 517 15.14 51.55 -11.75
CA ASP A 517 15.95 52.77 -11.89
C ASP A 517 17.38 52.57 -11.34
N ASP A 518 17.72 51.34 -10.93
CA ASP A 518 19.06 51.02 -10.44
C ASP A 518 20.05 50.96 -11.59
N ALA A 519 21.30 51.31 -11.29
CA ALA A 519 22.40 51.22 -12.22
C ALA A 519 23.54 50.35 -11.71
N PHE A 520 24.30 49.84 -12.67
CA PHE A 520 25.33 48.83 -12.46
C PHE A 520 26.62 49.25 -13.16
N SER A 521 27.75 48.96 -12.50
CA SER A 521 29.09 49.10 -13.05
C SER A 521 29.98 47.94 -12.60
N VAL A 522 31.12 47.74 -13.26
CA VAL A 522 32.06 46.69 -12.85
C VAL A 522 32.68 47.03 -11.49
N ASN A 523 32.75 46.04 -10.59
CA ASN A 523 33.41 46.20 -9.31
C ASN A 523 34.92 45.92 -9.41
N ASP A 524 35.72 46.93 -9.76
CA ASP A 524 37.19 46.80 -9.87
C ASP A 524 37.89 46.41 -8.57
N LYS A 525 37.21 46.55 -7.43
CA LYS A 525 37.72 46.15 -6.11
C LYS A 525 37.34 44.72 -5.75
N PHE A 526 36.78 43.94 -6.69
CA PHE A 526 36.44 42.55 -6.45
C PHE A 526 37.67 41.72 -6.14
N THR A 527 37.59 40.93 -5.07
CA THR A 527 38.64 39.99 -4.67
C THR A 527 38.02 38.68 -4.18
N SER A 528 38.59 37.55 -4.59
CA SER A 528 38.21 36.21 -4.16
C SER A 528 39.42 35.41 -3.69
N LYS A 529 39.22 34.53 -2.70
CA LYS A 529 40.23 33.55 -2.25
C LYS A 529 40.52 32.48 -3.29
N LEU A 530 39.58 32.23 -4.21
CA LEU A 530 39.68 31.22 -5.25
C LEU A 530 39.79 31.90 -6.62
N ARG A 531 40.67 31.36 -7.49
CA ARG A 531 40.84 31.82 -8.88
C ARG A 531 39.63 31.48 -9.76
N LYS A 532 39.03 30.30 -9.55
CA LYS A 532 37.75 29.91 -10.16
C LYS A 532 36.62 30.21 -9.19
N VAL A 533 35.73 31.13 -9.57
CA VAL A 533 34.63 31.61 -8.74
C VAL A 533 33.32 31.15 -9.36
N LYS A 534 32.54 30.38 -8.62
CA LYS A 534 31.20 29.97 -9.05
C LYS A 534 30.15 30.95 -8.54
N ILE A 535 29.58 31.71 -9.47
CA ILE A 535 28.47 32.61 -9.21
C ILE A 535 27.20 31.85 -9.59
N GLY A 536 26.60 31.18 -8.61
CA GLY A 536 25.26 30.64 -8.82
C GLY A 536 24.29 31.79 -9.00
N THR A 537 23.31 31.62 -9.90
CA THR A 537 22.08 32.42 -9.82
C THR A 537 21.54 32.32 -8.39
N VAL A 538 20.98 33.42 -7.85
CA VAL A 538 20.24 33.33 -6.59
C VAL A 538 19.21 32.24 -6.81
N VAL A 539 19.39 31.10 -6.15
CA VAL A 539 18.53 29.95 -6.36
C VAL A 539 17.12 30.47 -6.12
N ALA A 540 16.19 30.18 -7.03
CA ALA A 540 14.80 30.17 -6.62
C ALA A 540 14.80 29.40 -5.29
N GLN A 541 14.27 30.01 -4.22
CA GLN A 541 14.07 29.26 -2.99
C GLN A 541 13.36 27.94 -3.34
N LYS A 542 13.37 26.95 -2.44
CA LYS A 542 12.43 25.79 -2.51
C LYS A 542 11.16 26.26 -3.23
N GLU A 543 10.75 25.57 -4.30
CA GLU A 543 9.65 26.01 -5.18
C GLU A 543 8.61 26.73 -4.33
N SER A 544 8.35 27.98 -4.66
CA SER A 544 7.40 28.77 -3.89
C SER A 544 6.07 28.01 -3.85
N GLU A 545 5.31 28.13 -2.76
CA GLU A 545 3.98 27.48 -2.68
C GLU A 545 3.10 27.70 -3.93
N PRO A 546 3.10 28.88 -4.61
CA PRO A 546 2.42 29.02 -5.90
C PRO A 546 3.01 28.17 -7.03
N GLU A 547 4.33 28.05 -7.18
CA GLU A 547 4.96 27.19 -8.19
C GLU A 547 4.64 25.70 -7.94
N LYS A 548 4.58 25.29 -6.67
CA LYS A 548 4.17 23.92 -6.29
C LYS A 548 2.71 23.66 -6.64
N GLN A 549 1.84 24.64 -6.37
CA GLN A 549 0.42 24.53 -6.68
C GLN A 549 0.19 24.45 -8.19
N GLU A 550 0.93 25.25 -8.96
CA GLU A 550 0.92 25.18 -10.43
C GLU A 550 1.40 23.81 -10.93
N THR A 551 2.49 23.28 -10.35
CA THR A 551 3.00 21.94 -10.68
C THR A 551 1.92 20.87 -10.46
N ARG A 552 1.17 20.94 -9.35
CA ARG A 552 0.05 20.05 -9.05
C ARG A 552 -1.12 20.23 -10.02
N GLN A 553 -1.50 21.46 -10.33
CA GLN A 553 -2.57 21.75 -11.28
C GLN A 553 -2.27 21.17 -12.66
N ARG A 554 -1.03 21.36 -13.15
CA ARG A 554 -0.58 20.78 -14.40
C ARG A 554 -0.64 19.24 -14.38
N VAL A 555 -0.37 18.57 -13.25
CA VAL A 555 -0.56 17.10 -13.15
C VAL A 555 -2.03 16.75 -13.35
N GLU A 556 -2.94 17.47 -12.68
CA GLU A 556 -4.37 17.19 -12.82
C GLU A 556 -4.89 17.44 -14.24
N GLU A 557 -4.33 18.42 -14.95
CA GLU A 557 -4.59 18.65 -16.37
C GLU A 557 -4.07 17.50 -17.25
N ASP A 558 -2.84 17.02 -16.99
CA ASP A 558 -2.23 15.87 -17.69
C ASP A 558 -3.01 14.55 -17.48
N ARG A 559 -3.77 14.44 -16.38
CA ARG A 559 -4.64 13.27 -16.09
C ARG A 559 -5.86 13.22 -17.00
N LYS A 560 -6.44 14.36 -17.41
CA LYS A 560 -7.67 14.41 -18.22
C LYS A 560 -7.59 13.56 -19.51
N PRO A 561 -6.61 13.79 -20.41
CA PRO A 561 -6.50 13.00 -21.63
C PRO A 561 -6.16 11.53 -21.35
N GLN A 562 -5.48 11.22 -20.24
CA GLN A 562 -5.20 9.84 -19.84
C GLN A 562 -6.47 9.11 -19.39
N ILE A 563 -7.33 9.79 -18.64
CA ILE A 563 -8.65 9.28 -18.23
C ILE A 563 -9.51 9.05 -19.47
N GLU A 564 -9.58 10.02 -20.38
CA GLU A 564 -10.34 9.90 -21.64
C GLU A 564 -9.83 8.73 -22.49
N ALA A 565 -8.52 8.63 -22.72
CA ALA A 565 -7.93 7.52 -23.47
C ALA A 565 -8.12 6.16 -22.78
N ALA A 566 -8.12 6.12 -21.44
CA ALA A 566 -8.46 4.92 -20.69
C ALA A 566 -9.94 4.54 -20.90
N ILE A 567 -10.86 5.50 -20.81
CA ILE A 567 -12.28 5.30 -21.08
C ILE A 567 -12.50 4.82 -22.51
N VAL A 568 -11.92 5.46 -23.52
CA VAL A 568 -12.06 5.07 -24.94
C VAL A 568 -11.56 3.65 -25.19
N ARG A 569 -10.40 3.28 -24.62
CA ARG A 569 -9.89 1.89 -24.69
C ARG A 569 -10.85 0.88 -24.07
N ILE A 570 -11.56 1.27 -23.01
CA ILE A 570 -12.60 0.44 -22.38
C ILE A 570 -13.88 0.39 -23.22
N MET A 571 -14.26 1.50 -23.87
CA MET A 571 -15.49 1.60 -24.66
C MET A 571 -15.40 0.91 -26.03
N ASN A 572 -14.20 0.71 -26.57
CA ASN A 572 -14.01 0.23 -27.95
C ASN A 572 -14.01 -1.30 -28.22
N PRO A 573 -14.46 -2.21 -27.32
CA PRO A 573 -14.85 -3.55 -27.75
C PRO A 573 -16.38 -3.59 -27.92
N GLY A 574 -16.89 -3.65 -29.16
CA GLY A 574 -18.13 -4.37 -29.49
C GLY A 574 -19.51 -3.87 -29.01
N GLY A 575 -19.92 -2.64 -29.35
CA GLY A 575 -21.36 -2.31 -29.52
C GLY A 575 -22.30 -2.58 -28.32
N TYR A 576 -21.82 -2.43 -27.08
CA TYR A 576 -22.60 -2.71 -25.87
C TYR A 576 -23.56 -1.58 -25.47
N TRP A 577 -24.68 -1.93 -24.81
CA TRP A 577 -25.79 -1.02 -24.48
C TRP A 577 -25.77 -0.47 -23.04
N ILE A 578 -24.97 -1.03 -22.12
CA ILE A 578 -24.82 -0.53 -20.74
C ILE A 578 -23.38 -0.80 -20.29
N ILE A 579 -22.71 0.20 -19.73
CA ILE A 579 -21.34 0.07 -19.20
C ILE A 579 -21.36 0.32 -17.69
N ILE A 580 -20.81 -0.62 -16.91
CA ILE A 580 -20.59 -0.46 -15.46
C ILE A 580 -19.08 -0.35 -15.22
N ILE A 581 -18.63 0.82 -14.75
CA ILE A 581 -17.22 1.11 -14.51
C ILE A 581 -16.97 1.18 -13.00
N SER A 582 -16.07 0.33 -12.49
CA SER A 582 -15.62 0.36 -11.10
C SER A 582 -14.25 1.04 -10.97
N SER A 583 -14.16 2.05 -10.10
CA SER A 583 -12.94 2.83 -9.82
C SER A 583 -11.72 1.94 -9.48
N ARG A 584 -11.89 0.91 -8.65
CA ARG A 584 -10.79 0.02 -8.21
C ARG A 584 -10.23 -0.89 -9.29
N ARG A 585 -11.05 -1.35 -10.26
CA ARG A 585 -10.58 -2.23 -11.35
C ARG A 585 -10.08 -1.46 -12.57
N SER A 586 -10.63 -0.26 -12.84
CA SER A 586 -10.06 0.66 -13.85
C SER A 586 -8.61 1.02 -13.53
N GLN A 587 -8.26 1.14 -12.24
CA GLN A 587 -6.89 1.39 -11.78
C GLN A 587 -5.89 0.33 -12.29
N SER A 588 -6.21 -0.96 -12.15
CA SER A 588 -5.31 -2.06 -12.50
C SER A 588 -5.25 -2.36 -14.00
N ASN A 589 -6.34 -2.15 -14.74
CA ASN A 589 -6.40 -2.49 -16.16
C ASN A 589 -5.86 -1.40 -17.09
N CYS A 590 -5.87 -0.14 -16.66
CA CYS A 590 -5.46 0.99 -17.50
C CYS A 590 -4.02 1.46 -17.23
N ASN A 591 -3.29 0.82 -16.32
CA ASN A 591 -1.95 1.22 -15.85
C ASN A 591 -1.87 2.73 -15.55
N LEU A 592 -2.90 3.26 -14.88
CA LEU A 592 -2.93 4.67 -14.52
C LEU A 592 -1.96 4.90 -13.34
N GLY A 593 -1.06 5.88 -13.49
CA GLY A 593 -0.09 6.26 -12.45
C GLY A 593 -0.71 7.02 -11.26
N PHE A 594 -2.03 7.17 -11.20
CA PHE A 594 -2.75 7.93 -10.18
C PHE A 594 -4.07 7.26 -9.81
N TRP A 595 -4.55 7.52 -8.59
CA TRP A 595 -5.82 7.01 -8.13
C TRP A 595 -7.01 7.61 -8.90
N LEU A 596 -7.78 6.76 -9.57
CA LEU A 596 -8.96 7.15 -10.32
C LEU A 596 -10.20 7.21 -9.40
N THR A 597 -10.52 8.38 -8.85
CA THR A 597 -11.74 8.59 -8.06
C THR A 597 -12.99 8.50 -8.93
N LEU A 598 -14.15 8.19 -8.33
CA LEU A 598 -15.45 8.24 -9.02
C LEU A 598 -15.74 9.63 -9.61
N GLY A 599 -15.36 10.69 -8.90
CA GLY A 599 -15.47 12.06 -9.40
C GLY A 599 -14.65 12.29 -10.67
N ARG A 600 -13.38 11.85 -10.69
CA ARG A 600 -12.50 11.95 -11.87
C ARG A 600 -13.06 11.16 -13.06
N LEU A 601 -13.55 9.95 -12.81
CA LEU A 601 -14.16 9.12 -13.84
C LEU A 601 -15.44 9.76 -14.40
N ARG A 602 -16.33 10.27 -13.54
CA ARG A 602 -17.54 11.00 -13.95
C ARG A 602 -17.20 12.22 -14.80
N ASN A 603 -16.20 13.00 -14.39
CA ASN A 603 -15.79 14.21 -15.10
C ASN A 603 -15.16 13.88 -16.46
N GLY A 604 -14.35 12.82 -16.56
CA GLY A 604 -13.78 12.37 -17.84
C GLY A 604 -14.81 11.74 -18.80
N LEU A 605 -15.92 11.22 -18.27
CA LEU A 605 -17.04 10.72 -19.08
C LEU A 605 -17.90 11.84 -19.65
N SER A 606 -18.01 12.98 -18.98
CA SER A 606 -18.92 14.06 -19.38
C SER A 606 -18.68 14.59 -20.81
N PRO A 607 -17.43 14.85 -21.26
CA PRO A 607 -17.15 15.27 -22.63
C PRO A 607 -17.43 14.17 -23.66
N LEU A 608 -17.11 12.91 -23.33
CA LEU A 608 -17.32 11.77 -24.23
C LEU A 608 -18.82 11.48 -24.45
N LEU A 609 -19.66 11.70 -23.44
CA LEU A 609 -21.11 11.50 -23.57
C LEU A 609 -21.79 12.58 -24.42
N SER A 610 -21.28 13.82 -24.40
CA SER A 610 -21.77 14.86 -25.32
C SER A 610 -21.50 14.54 -26.79
N GLU A 611 -20.47 13.73 -27.08
CA GLU A 611 -20.15 13.30 -28.44
C GLU A 611 -20.95 12.07 -28.91
N ILE A 612 -21.53 11.27 -27.99
CA ILE A 612 -22.00 9.90 -28.31
C ILE A 612 -23.55 9.72 -28.25
N SER A 613 -24.36 10.74 -27.93
CA SER A 613 -25.85 10.62 -27.85
C SER A 613 -26.38 9.73 -26.71
N TRP A 614 -25.76 9.79 -25.53
CA TRP A 614 -26.13 8.98 -24.35
C TRP A 614 -26.52 9.90 -23.18
N LYS A 615 -27.70 9.71 -22.58
CA LYS A 615 -28.31 10.72 -21.68
C LYS A 615 -28.06 10.51 -20.18
N GLY A 616 -27.58 9.34 -19.74
CA GLY A 616 -27.62 8.97 -18.33
C GLY A 616 -26.32 8.48 -17.73
N ILE A 617 -25.81 9.20 -16.72
CA ILE A 617 -24.82 8.73 -15.75
C ILE A 617 -25.56 8.49 -14.43
N MET A 618 -25.41 7.30 -13.85
CA MET A 618 -25.84 7.02 -12.47
C MET A 618 -24.66 6.50 -11.66
N GLN A 619 -24.44 7.08 -10.48
CA GLN A 619 -23.48 6.58 -9.50
C GLN A 619 -24.20 5.66 -8.51
N THR A 620 -23.69 4.45 -8.34
CA THR A 620 -24.22 3.47 -7.38
C THR A 620 -23.08 2.79 -6.64
N GLY A 621 -22.85 3.19 -5.38
CA GLY A 621 -21.68 2.74 -4.61
C GLY A 621 -20.35 3.12 -5.28
N ASP A 622 -19.47 2.14 -5.48
CA ASP A 622 -18.15 2.27 -6.14
C ASP A 622 -18.18 2.15 -7.68
N CYS A 623 -19.36 2.27 -8.28
CA CYS A 623 -19.57 2.08 -9.71
C CYS A 623 -20.27 3.27 -10.38
N ILE A 624 -19.93 3.50 -11.65
CA ILE A 624 -20.65 4.39 -12.57
C ILE A 624 -21.34 3.54 -13.64
N VAL A 625 -22.64 3.75 -13.81
CA VAL A 625 -23.47 3.09 -14.83
C VAL A 625 -23.82 4.11 -15.92
N ILE A 626 -23.64 3.71 -17.18
CA ILE A 626 -23.89 4.54 -18.37
C ILE A 626 -24.83 3.80 -19.34
N TRP A 627 -25.81 4.48 -19.93
CA TRP A 627 -26.79 3.92 -20.88
C TRP A 627 -27.23 4.91 -21.99
N PRO A 628 -27.72 4.41 -23.16
CA PRO A 628 -28.02 5.23 -24.34
C PRO A 628 -29.33 6.02 -24.23
N GLU A 629 -29.52 7.00 -25.12
CA GLU A 629 -30.77 7.76 -25.24
C GLU A 629 -32.00 6.86 -25.49
N GLY A 630 -33.15 7.24 -24.91
CA GLY A 630 -34.44 6.55 -25.09
C GLY A 630 -34.82 5.51 -24.03
N LYS A 631 -34.03 5.29 -22.97
CA LYS A 631 -34.38 4.34 -21.89
C LYS A 631 -34.30 4.96 -20.49
N LYS A 632 -35.25 4.65 -19.60
CA LYS A 632 -35.25 5.04 -18.17
C LYS A 632 -34.90 3.86 -17.27
N ILE A 633 -34.01 4.06 -16.28
CA ILE A 633 -33.74 3.09 -15.21
C ILE A 633 -34.76 3.32 -14.08
N LEU A 634 -35.53 2.28 -13.71
CA LEU A 634 -36.55 2.37 -12.66
C LEU A 634 -36.07 1.96 -11.26
N ALA A 635 -35.09 1.06 -11.17
CA ALA A 635 -34.46 0.67 -9.92
C ALA A 635 -33.10 0.01 -10.18
N SER A 636 -32.14 0.25 -9.29
CA SER A 636 -30.85 -0.46 -9.24
C SER A 636 -30.56 -0.86 -7.80
N ASN A 637 -30.36 -2.16 -7.57
CA ASN A 637 -29.82 -2.70 -6.32
C ASN A 637 -28.55 -3.49 -6.65
N LEU A 638 -27.43 -3.07 -6.06
CA LEU A 638 -26.16 -3.78 -6.11
C LEU A 638 -26.05 -4.66 -4.87
N PHE A 639 -26.01 -5.97 -5.06
CA PHE A 639 -25.75 -6.91 -3.97
C PHE A 639 -24.28 -7.33 -3.98
N PHE A 640 -23.64 -7.17 -2.82
CA PHE A 640 -22.25 -7.57 -2.56
C PHE A 640 -22.26 -8.82 -1.69
N ARG A 641 -21.91 -9.98 -2.27
CA ARG A 641 -21.84 -11.24 -1.49
C ARG A 641 -20.44 -11.51 -0.94
N ASN A 642 -19.38 -11.04 -1.62
CA ASN A 642 -17.97 -11.11 -1.19
C ASN A 642 -17.09 -10.18 -2.08
N LYS A 643 -15.82 -9.93 -1.68
CA LYS A 643 -14.84 -9.06 -2.42
C LYS A 643 -14.64 -9.39 -3.92
N LEU A 644 -15.19 -10.50 -4.42
CA LEU A 644 -15.00 -11.01 -5.77
C LEU A 644 -16.30 -11.19 -6.59
N ASP A 645 -17.50 -11.02 -6.01
CA ASP A 645 -18.77 -11.34 -6.68
C ASP A 645 -19.76 -10.16 -6.62
N PHE A 646 -20.07 -9.59 -7.80
CA PHE A 646 -20.98 -8.45 -7.98
C PHE A 646 -22.19 -8.90 -8.79
N ARG A 647 -23.40 -8.69 -8.27
CA ARG A 647 -24.65 -8.94 -9.00
C ARG A 647 -25.48 -7.67 -9.04
N VAL A 648 -25.79 -7.20 -10.25
CA VAL A 648 -26.56 -5.99 -10.51
C VAL A 648 -27.84 -6.37 -11.23
N LEU A 649 -29.00 -5.99 -10.68
CA LEU A 649 -30.27 -5.98 -11.41
C LEU A 649 -30.54 -4.56 -11.91
N LEU A 650 -30.78 -4.41 -13.22
CA LEU A 650 -31.19 -3.15 -13.85
C LEU A 650 -32.56 -3.32 -14.51
N PHE A 651 -33.49 -2.42 -14.20
CA PHE A 651 -34.80 -2.34 -14.84
C PHE A 651 -34.81 -1.18 -15.83
N LEU A 652 -34.89 -1.47 -17.14
CA LEU A 652 -35.04 -0.46 -18.18
C LEU A 652 -36.47 -0.44 -18.71
N VAL A 653 -37.08 0.75 -18.75
CA VAL A 653 -38.39 0.98 -19.38
C VAL A 653 -38.26 1.98 -20.51
N ASP A 654 -38.90 1.63 -21.62
CA ASP A 654 -39.07 2.48 -22.79
C ASP A 654 -40.19 3.50 -22.52
N PRO A 655 -39.90 4.81 -22.52
CA PRO A 655 -40.88 5.84 -22.21
C PRO A 655 -42.03 5.90 -23.22
N ASP A 656 -41.83 5.45 -24.45
CA ASP A 656 -42.86 5.45 -25.51
C ASP A 656 -43.70 4.16 -25.52
N SER A 657 -43.36 3.17 -24.67
CA SER A 657 -44.12 1.92 -24.50
C SER A 657 -44.09 1.40 -23.06
N PRO A 658 -44.87 2.01 -22.13
CA PRO A 658 -44.82 1.68 -20.70
C PRO A 658 -45.28 0.24 -20.36
N ALA A 659 -45.87 -0.49 -21.31
CA ALA A 659 -46.27 -1.89 -21.16
C ALA A 659 -45.14 -2.91 -21.42
N LYS A 660 -43.94 -2.46 -21.81
CA LYS A 660 -42.76 -3.31 -22.02
C LYS A 660 -41.75 -3.11 -20.88
N ILE A 661 -41.98 -3.75 -19.75
CA ILE A 661 -40.95 -3.90 -18.72
C ILE A 661 -39.99 -4.99 -19.20
N GLN A 662 -38.77 -4.59 -19.59
CA GLN A 662 -37.75 -5.53 -20.06
C GLN A 662 -36.92 -6.00 -18.85
N PHE A 663 -36.92 -7.31 -18.63
CA PHE A 663 -36.12 -7.96 -17.59
C PHE A 663 -34.78 -8.41 -18.16
N TYR A 664 -33.69 -7.99 -17.54
CA TYR A 664 -32.34 -8.39 -17.93
C TYR A 664 -31.67 -9.12 -16.77
N PRO A 665 -31.82 -10.47 -16.68
CA PRO A 665 -30.97 -11.25 -15.80
C PRO A 665 -29.56 -11.24 -16.37
N LEU A 666 -28.62 -10.60 -15.67
CA LEU A 666 -27.22 -10.56 -16.06
C LEU A 666 -26.60 -11.94 -15.79
N VAL A 667 -26.58 -12.81 -16.80
CA VAL A 667 -25.76 -14.04 -16.76
C VAL A 667 -24.41 -13.70 -17.37
N SER A 668 -23.39 -13.56 -16.52
CA SER A 668 -22.04 -13.23 -16.93
C SER A 668 -21.47 -14.29 -17.87
N ARG A 669 -21.20 -13.93 -19.13
CA ARG A 669 -20.22 -14.64 -19.96
C ARG A 669 -19.26 -13.61 -20.56
N ILE A 670 -17.98 -13.97 -20.51
CA ILE A 670 -16.79 -13.21 -20.94
C ILE A 670 -16.21 -12.31 -19.82
N TRP A 671 -15.36 -12.92 -19.00
CA TRP A 671 -14.33 -12.21 -18.23
C TRP A 671 -13.06 -12.17 -19.07
N ALA A 672 -12.84 -11.07 -19.78
CA ALA A 672 -11.52 -10.68 -20.24
C ALA A 672 -11.28 -9.24 -19.77
N ASN A 673 -10.17 -9.00 -19.07
CA ASN A 673 -9.71 -7.67 -18.67
C ASN A 673 -10.61 -6.93 -17.67
N GLY A 674 -11.16 -7.61 -16.66
CA GLY A 674 -11.62 -6.99 -15.40
C GLY A 674 -12.81 -6.02 -15.45
N PHE A 675 -13.68 -6.10 -16.45
CA PHE A 675 -14.94 -5.35 -16.48
C PHE A 675 -16.15 -6.29 -16.64
N ILE A 676 -17.33 -5.87 -16.14
CA ILE A 676 -18.60 -6.54 -16.44
C ILE A 676 -19.15 -5.86 -17.70
N LEU A 677 -18.87 -6.44 -18.86
CA LEU A 677 -19.56 -6.12 -20.11
C LEU A 677 -20.78 -7.02 -20.17
N ALA A 678 -21.98 -6.43 -20.11
CA ALA A 678 -23.22 -7.17 -20.25
C ALA A 678 -23.61 -7.21 -21.73
N GLU A 679 -23.52 -8.39 -22.35
CA GLU A 679 -24.19 -8.62 -23.62
C GLU A 679 -25.70 -8.80 -23.34
N VAL A 680 -26.49 -7.86 -23.85
CA VAL A 680 -27.93 -7.80 -23.54
C VAL A 680 -28.67 -8.79 -24.43
N HIS A 681 -29.02 -9.97 -23.90
CA HIS A 681 -29.98 -10.84 -24.57
C HIS A 681 -31.41 -10.28 -24.42
N LYS A 682 -32.08 -10.04 -25.54
CA LYS A 682 -33.44 -9.50 -25.62
C LYS A 682 -34.44 -10.54 -25.10
N PHE A 683 -35.10 -10.29 -23.97
CA PHE A 683 -36.26 -11.07 -23.51
C PHE A 683 -37.53 -10.25 -23.70
N ASP A 684 -38.38 -10.66 -24.65
CA ASP A 684 -39.69 -10.07 -24.87
C ASP A 684 -40.75 -10.91 -24.14
N ILE A 685 -41.20 -10.40 -22.99
CA ILE A 685 -42.16 -11.11 -22.12
C ILE A 685 -43.54 -11.23 -22.79
N ASN A 686 -43.86 -10.35 -23.75
CA ASN A 686 -45.20 -10.31 -24.33
C ASN A 686 -45.43 -11.33 -25.47
N ASN A 687 -44.37 -11.97 -25.99
CA ASN A 687 -44.47 -12.87 -27.15
C ASN A 687 -43.97 -14.31 -26.94
N GLY A 688 -43.58 -14.71 -25.73
CA GLY A 688 -43.41 -16.13 -25.36
C GLY A 688 -42.45 -16.96 -26.23
N ARG A 689 -41.46 -16.35 -26.91
CA ARG A 689 -40.43 -17.06 -27.69
C ARG A 689 -39.04 -16.76 -27.17
N ALA A 690 -38.47 -17.71 -26.43
CA ALA A 690 -37.02 -17.83 -26.28
C ALA A 690 -36.47 -18.61 -27.47
N LEU A 691 -35.57 -18.01 -28.27
CA LEU A 691 -34.84 -18.71 -29.32
C LEU A 691 -33.59 -19.39 -28.71
N THR A 692 -33.79 -20.56 -28.11
CA THR A 692 -32.72 -21.55 -27.92
C THR A 692 -33.31 -22.96 -28.11
N LYS A 693 -32.63 -23.80 -28.90
CA LYS A 693 -33.06 -25.17 -29.22
C LYS A 693 -33.24 -25.99 -27.94
N GLY A 694 -34.48 -26.44 -27.72
CA GLY A 694 -34.80 -27.59 -26.87
C GLY A 694 -35.06 -27.27 -25.40
N GLN A 695 -36.19 -26.62 -25.08
CA GLN A 695 -37.05 -26.90 -23.91
C GLN A 695 -38.30 -25.99 -23.95
N GLN A 696 -39.44 -26.47 -23.40
CA GLN A 696 -40.78 -25.86 -23.54
C GLN A 696 -40.98 -24.54 -22.77
N PRO A 697 -41.91 -23.65 -23.20
CA PRO A 697 -42.20 -22.36 -22.55
C PRO A 697 -43.24 -22.44 -21.41
N TYR A 698 -43.08 -21.63 -20.36
CA TYR A 698 -44.00 -21.51 -19.20
C TYR A 698 -44.74 -20.16 -19.17
N ARG A 699 -45.94 -20.09 -18.56
CA ARG A 699 -47.00 -19.11 -18.87
C ARG A 699 -47.43 -18.11 -17.77
N THR A 700 -46.86 -18.06 -16.56
CA THR A 700 -47.36 -17.11 -15.52
C THR A 700 -46.32 -16.51 -14.57
N GLN A 701 -46.65 -15.32 -14.01
CA GLN A 701 -45.79 -14.46 -13.16
C GLN A 701 -45.34 -15.13 -11.84
N GLN A 702 -46.16 -16.01 -11.26
CA GLN A 702 -45.78 -16.82 -10.09
C GLN A 702 -44.66 -17.83 -10.41
N GLN A 703 -44.55 -18.31 -11.66
CA GLN A 703 -43.49 -19.24 -12.05
C GLN A 703 -42.12 -18.53 -12.16
N CYS A 704 -42.06 -17.23 -12.46
CA CYS A 704 -40.81 -16.46 -12.44
C CYS A 704 -40.25 -16.29 -11.01
N SER A 705 -41.11 -16.11 -10.01
CA SER A 705 -40.70 -16.05 -8.59
C SER A 705 -40.10 -17.38 -8.15
N VAL A 706 -40.76 -18.50 -8.49
CA VAL A 706 -40.28 -19.86 -8.15
C VAL A 706 -38.95 -20.16 -8.85
N TYR A 707 -38.76 -19.71 -10.10
CA TYR A 707 -37.51 -19.93 -10.83
C TYR A 707 -36.32 -19.15 -10.24
N LEU A 708 -36.55 -17.92 -9.75
CA LEU A 708 -35.52 -17.12 -9.07
C LEU A 708 -35.14 -17.72 -7.70
N THR A 709 -36.12 -18.24 -6.95
CA THR A 709 -35.87 -18.93 -5.67
C THR A 709 -35.19 -20.30 -5.88
N GLN A 710 -35.51 -21.02 -6.96
CA GLN A 710 -34.85 -22.30 -7.30
C GLN A 710 -33.44 -22.13 -7.87
N MET A 711 -33.14 -21.04 -8.60
CA MET A 711 -31.77 -20.77 -9.05
C MET A 711 -30.85 -20.34 -7.90
N TRP A 712 -31.36 -19.72 -6.83
CA TRP A 712 -30.56 -19.24 -5.69
C TRP A 712 -31.12 -19.72 -4.33
N PRO A 713 -30.75 -20.92 -3.88
CA PRO A 713 -31.10 -21.40 -2.55
C PRO A 713 -30.06 -20.94 -1.52
N SER A 714 -30.44 -20.02 -0.62
CA SER A 714 -29.77 -19.89 0.69
C SER A 714 -30.62 -19.07 1.68
N ASP A 715 -30.53 -19.49 2.94
CA ASP A 715 -31.42 -19.17 4.05
C ASP A 715 -31.56 -17.67 4.37
N GLY A 716 -32.82 -17.24 4.54
CA GLY A 716 -33.16 -16.02 5.28
C GLY A 716 -33.53 -14.76 4.49
N CYS A 717 -33.57 -14.78 3.15
CA CYS A 717 -34.03 -13.61 2.37
C CYS A 717 -35.47 -13.80 1.85
N THR A 718 -36.45 -13.14 2.49
CA THR A 718 -37.78 -12.92 1.91
C THR A 718 -37.73 -11.76 0.92
N PHE A 719 -38.02 -12.01 -0.36
CA PHE A 719 -38.17 -10.96 -1.38
C PHE A 719 -39.59 -10.38 -1.33
N GLU A 720 -39.76 -9.19 -0.76
CA GLU A 720 -41.00 -8.42 -0.92
C GLU A 720 -40.95 -7.57 -2.20
N PHE A 721 -41.84 -7.87 -3.15
CA PHE A 721 -42.11 -6.96 -4.26
C PHE A 721 -43.09 -5.88 -3.78
N PHE A 722 -42.64 -4.62 -3.72
CA PHE A 722 -43.56 -3.50 -3.51
C PHE A 722 -44.56 -3.41 -4.68
N SER A 723 -45.84 -3.56 -4.36
CA SER A 723 -46.95 -3.32 -5.28
C SER A 723 -46.84 -1.92 -5.89
N THR A 724 -46.81 -1.86 -7.22
CA THR A 724 -47.01 -0.64 -8.01
C THR A 724 -48.47 -0.16 -7.86
N LYS A 725 -48.79 0.43 -6.70
CA LYS A 725 -49.97 1.28 -6.53
C LYS A 725 -49.57 2.56 -5.81
N LYS A 726 -48.94 3.47 -6.55
CA LYS A 726 -49.04 4.93 -6.38
C LYS A 726 -48.26 5.59 -7.52
N VAL A 727 -48.90 5.69 -8.68
CA VAL A 727 -48.59 6.74 -9.66
C VAL A 727 -49.72 7.76 -9.55
N TYR A 728 -49.31 9.00 -9.36
CA TYR A 728 -50.13 10.19 -9.16
C TYR A 728 -51.24 10.31 -10.22
N SER A 729 -52.43 10.67 -9.75
CA SER A 729 -53.54 11.20 -10.53
C SER A 729 -53.12 12.48 -11.27
N ALA A 730 -53.01 12.41 -12.59
CA ALA A 730 -53.08 13.58 -13.45
C ALA A 730 -54.55 13.83 -13.80
N THR A 731 -55.08 14.95 -13.34
CA THR A 731 -56.36 15.53 -13.77
C THR A 731 -56.35 15.75 -15.30
N PRO A 732 -57.42 15.40 -16.03
CA PRO A 732 -57.54 15.74 -17.44
C PRO A 732 -58.01 17.19 -17.58
N ASN A 733 -57.15 18.09 -18.07
CA ASN A 733 -57.59 19.40 -18.53
C ASN A 733 -58.31 19.25 -19.88
N LYS A 734 -59.56 19.71 -19.90
CA LYS A 734 -60.39 19.98 -21.07
C LYS A 734 -59.69 20.99 -22.01
N ILE A 735 -59.90 20.83 -23.31
CA ILE A 735 -59.70 21.84 -24.36
C ILE A 735 -61.11 22.33 -24.79
N PRO A 736 -61.28 23.41 -25.57
CA PRO A 736 -61.13 24.85 -25.30
C PRO A 736 -62.50 25.59 -25.32
N GLY A 737 -62.54 26.88 -24.99
CA GLY A 737 -63.70 27.73 -25.31
C GLY A 737 -63.65 29.15 -24.75
N HIS A 738 -63.49 30.11 -25.66
CA HIS A 738 -64.04 31.48 -25.72
C HIS A 738 -64.05 32.42 -24.49
N GLU A 739 -63.65 33.66 -24.83
CA GLU A 739 -63.61 34.95 -24.09
C GLU A 739 -62.41 35.23 -23.18
#